data_AF-A0A8D8T2K9-F1
#
_entry.id   AF-A0A8D8T2K9-F1
#
_cell.length_a   1.000
_cell.length_b   1.000
_cell.length_c   1.000
_cell.angle_alpha   90.00
_cell.angle_beta   90.00
_cell.angle_gamma   90.00
#
_symmetry.space_group_name_H-M   'P 1'
#
loop_
_entity.id
_entity.type
_entity.pdbx_description
1 polymer ?
#
loop_
_entity_poly.entity_id
_entity_poly.type
_entity_poly.pdbx_seq_one_letter_code
_entity_poly.pdbx_strand_id
1 'polypeptide(L)'
;MREKDKKRSKIISKSRRLGQEAACNALGVPLDTPEDALRSQLEEAYATIPQFRMQLDRQYKGLLDKVTNNINKVCLPGGLIQPFPGNNLQFMVESGAKGSTVNTMQISCLLGQIELEGKRPAMTISGRTLPSFRPYEVSPRAGGFIDGRFMTGIQPQEFFFHCMAGREGLIDTAVKTSRSGYLQRCLVKHLEGLTIHYDMTVRDSDLSLIQVMYGEDGLDATKRQYLTPKQFSFLEDNIKSIVDKKDIRAMKESPSYAALSEIKEEIEQWRLKHGAEGRNRRQNPFTTFCEKMKESLAEYSAEAKVIEATGRTKSTVELLEQWYNLDEKSRKKFSKKLKSCPSPLISTFQPDAHFGSISETLSDLVTQYTKDKSNPSAVDRFKDMIYYKNLQSLANPGENVGVLAAQSIGEPSTQMTLNTFHFAGRGDMNVTLGIPRLREILMMASKNIKTPSMEIPFLEDLPKVEKKAERLSKSMTRVTVADVLEKVRVREWLELTPEPHMNYEMKFSFIPPHMYKHTSTVKPGTIVNHFENKFLKELEVAYAKQVMKSTTHMNIEQSREKEDEPEDEEGDEAGGTAGAEAAADASSDEERDEEDAVQSSKKVNQEEDNDFEEPEEEEMMSEEEEDNDDIVEEKTPQSVHDKRTQETQHSQAESEKTDDNMSGTEDEELDERAQDVVNQHNIIHKYSYDKKNNLWCKVHLWLTMKCHRIHMSQVVRSCAARSVIHQVPGVKRAIVMGTW
;
A
#
# COMPACT_ATOMS: atom_id res chain seq x y z
N MET A 1 -32.02 18.00 -31.45
CA MET A 1 -31.22 16.81 -31.80
C MET A 1 -30.11 17.11 -32.83
N ARG A 2 -30.40 17.41 -34.11
CA ARG A 2 -29.35 17.66 -35.14
C ARG A 2 -28.34 18.75 -34.72
N GLU A 3 -28.77 19.79 -34.02
CA GLU A 3 -27.85 20.81 -33.51
C GLU A 3 -26.93 20.32 -32.37
N LYS A 4 -27.46 19.48 -31.47
CA LYS A 4 -26.70 18.91 -30.34
C LYS A 4 -25.75 17.83 -30.82
N ASP A 5 -26.17 17.00 -31.77
CA ASP A 5 -25.32 16.01 -32.43
C ASP A 5 -24.23 16.70 -33.28
N LYS A 6 -24.54 17.79 -33.99
CA LYS A 6 -23.52 18.65 -34.63
C LYS A 6 -22.54 19.24 -33.61
N LYS A 7 -23.01 19.67 -32.43
CA LYS A 7 -22.14 20.16 -31.35
C LYS A 7 -21.23 19.05 -30.83
N ARG A 8 -21.74 17.83 -30.65
CA ARG A 8 -20.95 16.63 -30.33
C ARG A 8 -19.87 16.38 -31.39
N SER A 9 -20.23 16.32 -32.68
CA SER A 9 -19.27 16.12 -33.77
C SER A 9 -18.19 17.20 -33.82
N LYS A 10 -18.54 18.46 -33.52
CA LYS A 10 -17.56 19.55 -33.39
C LYS A 10 -16.58 19.30 -32.23
N ILE A 11 -17.06 18.86 -31.07
CA ILE A 11 -16.19 18.54 -29.93
C ILE A 11 -15.26 17.36 -30.27
N ILE A 12 -15.79 16.30 -30.90
CA ILE A 12 -15.00 15.15 -31.36
C ILE A 12 -13.93 15.56 -32.37
N SER A 13 -14.25 16.42 -33.33
CA SER A 13 -13.25 16.89 -34.31
C SER A 13 -12.09 17.65 -33.64
N LYS A 14 -12.36 18.33 -32.52
CA LYS A 14 -11.33 19.02 -31.73
C LYS A 14 -10.53 18.04 -30.88
N SER A 15 -11.18 17.02 -30.31
CA SER A 15 -10.49 16.04 -29.44
C SER A 15 -9.40 15.28 -30.16
N ARG A 16 -9.58 15.00 -31.46
CA ARG A 16 -8.56 14.33 -32.30
C ARG A 16 -7.21 15.07 -32.36
N ARG A 17 -7.18 16.39 -32.12
CA ARG A 17 -5.95 17.19 -32.09
C ARG A 17 -5.32 17.30 -30.71
N LEU A 18 -6.05 16.97 -29.64
CA LEU A 18 -5.56 17.09 -28.26
C LEU A 18 -4.44 16.10 -27.93
N GLY A 19 -4.26 15.05 -28.74
CA GLY A 19 -3.18 14.10 -28.52
C GLY A 19 -1.79 14.70 -28.76
N GLN A 20 -1.67 15.65 -29.70
CA GLN A 20 -0.42 16.40 -29.89
C GLN A 20 -0.13 17.27 -28.66
N GLU A 21 -1.15 17.94 -28.12
CA GLU A 21 -1.03 18.72 -26.87
C GLU A 21 -0.60 17.84 -25.69
N ALA A 22 -1.21 16.65 -25.54
CA ALA A 22 -0.84 15.69 -24.49
C ALA A 22 0.62 15.22 -24.62
N ALA A 23 1.06 14.90 -25.84
CA ALA A 23 2.43 14.46 -26.11
C ALA A 23 3.46 15.59 -25.89
N CYS A 24 3.19 16.80 -26.37
CA CYS A 24 4.03 17.98 -26.13
C CYS A 24 4.16 18.29 -24.64
N ASN A 25 3.06 18.24 -23.89
CA ASN A 25 3.07 18.45 -22.44
C ASN A 25 3.84 17.37 -21.68
N ALA A 26 3.77 16.11 -22.15
CA ALA A 26 4.52 15.01 -21.54
C ALA A 26 6.03 15.13 -21.79
N LEU A 27 6.43 15.56 -22.99
CA LEU A 27 7.84 15.77 -23.36
C LEU A 27 8.41 17.12 -22.90
N GLY A 28 7.56 18.08 -22.52
CA GLY A 28 7.97 19.44 -22.15
C GLY A 28 8.39 20.31 -23.36
N VAL A 29 7.81 20.04 -24.53
CA VAL A 29 8.20 20.65 -25.81
C VAL A 29 7.08 21.59 -26.30
N PRO A 30 7.39 22.71 -27.00
CA PRO A 30 6.35 23.61 -27.51
C PRO A 30 5.29 22.94 -28.39
N LEU A 31 4.06 23.45 -28.33
CA LEU A 31 2.90 22.92 -29.08
C LEU A 31 3.05 22.99 -30.61
N ASP A 32 3.89 23.90 -31.10
CA ASP A 32 4.15 24.10 -32.53
C ASP A 32 5.16 23.10 -33.13
N THR A 33 5.60 22.11 -32.35
CA THR A 33 6.56 21.11 -32.81
C THR A 33 5.96 20.26 -33.93
N PRO A 34 6.65 20.10 -35.08
CA PRO A 34 6.14 19.30 -36.19
C PRO A 34 5.98 17.83 -35.78
N GLU A 35 4.94 17.16 -36.30
CA GLU A 35 4.58 15.79 -35.91
C GLU A 35 5.74 14.79 -36.06
N ASP A 36 6.57 14.92 -37.10
CA ASP A 36 7.66 13.98 -37.33
C ASP A 36 8.79 14.14 -36.29
N ALA A 37 9.11 15.38 -35.90
CA ALA A 37 10.06 15.62 -34.81
C ALA A 37 9.51 15.13 -33.46
N LEU A 38 8.21 15.32 -33.24
CA LEU A 38 7.53 14.82 -32.04
C LEU A 38 7.56 13.29 -31.96
N ARG A 39 7.40 12.58 -33.08
CA ARG A 39 7.50 11.11 -33.13
C ARG A 39 8.89 10.61 -32.76
N SER A 40 9.94 11.20 -33.32
CA SER A 40 11.32 10.82 -32.97
C SER A 40 11.64 11.08 -31.49
N GLN A 41 11.15 12.19 -30.94
CA GLN A 41 11.30 12.49 -29.51
C GLN A 41 10.49 11.54 -28.63
N LEU A 42 9.30 11.10 -29.07
CA LEU A 42 8.54 10.07 -28.37
C LEU A 42 9.27 8.74 -28.38
N GLU A 43 9.80 8.31 -29.52
CA GLU A 43 10.59 7.09 -29.64
C GLU A 43 11.78 7.10 -28.67
N GLU A 44 12.55 8.19 -28.67
CA GLU A 44 13.66 8.37 -27.73
C GLU A 44 13.19 8.37 -26.27
N ALA A 45 12.10 9.07 -25.95
CA ALA A 45 11.57 9.13 -24.58
C ALA A 45 11.06 7.77 -24.09
N TYR A 46 10.41 6.99 -24.95
CA TYR A 46 9.97 5.63 -24.64
C TYR A 46 11.15 4.68 -24.37
N ALA A 47 12.29 4.89 -25.03
CA ALA A 47 13.50 4.08 -24.84
C ALA A 47 14.34 4.53 -23.62
N THR A 48 14.40 5.84 -23.36
CA THR A 48 15.37 6.42 -22.41
C THR A 48 14.81 6.65 -21.01
N ILE A 49 13.52 7.02 -20.89
CA ILE A 49 12.93 7.44 -19.62
C ILE A 49 12.10 6.29 -19.02
N PRO A 50 12.56 5.65 -17.93
CA PRO A 50 11.75 4.70 -17.20
C PRO A 50 10.45 5.37 -16.75
N GLN A 51 9.32 4.68 -16.91
CA GLN A 51 7.98 5.19 -16.53
C GLN A 51 7.40 6.33 -17.38
N PHE A 52 8.04 6.75 -18.48
CA PHE A 52 7.51 7.79 -19.39
C PHE A 52 6.08 7.51 -19.86
N ARG A 53 5.76 6.23 -20.13
CA ARG A 53 4.41 5.79 -20.48
C ARG A 53 3.35 6.25 -19.48
N MET A 54 3.62 6.14 -18.18
CA MET A 54 2.67 6.54 -17.14
C MET A 54 2.46 8.06 -17.11
N GLN A 55 3.54 8.83 -17.31
CA GLN A 55 3.46 10.29 -17.42
C GLN A 55 2.62 10.70 -18.65
N LEU A 56 2.86 10.07 -19.79
CA LEU A 56 2.11 10.33 -21.02
C LEU A 56 0.64 10.00 -20.83
N ASP A 57 0.31 8.80 -20.34
CA ASP A 57 -1.07 8.36 -20.15
C ASP A 57 -1.85 9.26 -19.20
N ARG A 58 -1.20 9.80 -18.16
CA ARG A 58 -1.77 10.80 -17.26
C ARG A 58 -2.16 12.10 -17.98
N GLN A 59 -1.31 12.60 -18.89
CA GLN A 59 -1.62 13.81 -19.66
C GLN A 59 -2.81 13.57 -20.60
N TYR A 60 -2.84 12.41 -21.27
CA TYR A 60 -3.98 12.04 -22.11
C TYR A 60 -5.27 11.95 -21.30
N LYS A 61 -5.28 11.24 -20.18
CA LYS A 61 -6.46 11.06 -19.33
C LYS A 61 -7.03 12.41 -18.86
N GLY A 62 -6.19 13.28 -18.30
CA GLY A 62 -6.63 14.59 -17.80
C GLY A 62 -7.25 15.50 -18.87
N LEU A 63 -6.82 15.38 -20.13
CA LEU A 63 -7.39 16.12 -21.26
C LEU A 63 -8.65 15.46 -21.81
N LEU A 64 -8.64 14.14 -21.98
CA LEU A 64 -9.73 13.37 -22.58
C LEU A 64 -10.94 13.27 -21.65
N ASP A 65 -10.76 13.21 -20.34
CA ASP A 65 -11.87 13.24 -19.37
C ASP A 65 -12.68 14.54 -19.47
N LYS A 66 -12.01 15.68 -19.73
CA LYS A 66 -12.70 16.95 -19.98
C LYS A 66 -13.54 16.89 -21.25
N VAL A 67 -13.04 16.22 -22.30
CA VAL A 67 -13.78 16.01 -23.55
C VAL A 67 -15.02 15.16 -23.31
N THR A 68 -14.85 14.01 -22.65
CA THR A 68 -15.95 13.08 -22.33
C THR A 68 -17.04 13.80 -21.53
N ASN A 69 -16.67 14.54 -20.49
CA ASN A 69 -17.59 15.33 -19.68
C ASN A 69 -18.31 16.42 -20.48
N ASN A 70 -17.62 17.10 -21.40
CA ASN A 70 -18.23 18.11 -22.27
C ASN A 70 -19.24 17.50 -23.24
N ILE A 71 -18.93 16.34 -23.83
CA ILE A 71 -19.87 15.63 -24.71
C ILE A 71 -21.10 15.18 -23.91
N ASN A 72 -20.90 14.60 -22.73
CA ASN A 72 -21.98 14.16 -21.86
C ASN A 72 -22.94 15.30 -21.49
N LYS A 73 -22.41 16.47 -21.11
CA LYS A 73 -23.22 17.68 -20.81
C LYS A 73 -24.00 18.20 -22.03
N VAL A 74 -23.48 18.03 -23.24
CA VAL A 74 -24.16 18.48 -24.46
C VAL A 74 -25.30 17.53 -24.83
N CYS A 75 -25.07 16.23 -24.68
CA CYS A 75 -25.99 15.17 -25.13
C CYS A 75 -27.05 14.80 -24.09
N LEU A 76 -26.75 14.84 -22.80
CA LEU A 76 -27.64 14.44 -21.71
C LEU A 76 -27.91 15.62 -20.75
N PRO A 77 -29.15 15.83 -20.27
CA PRO A 77 -30.39 15.14 -20.67
C PRO A 77 -31.05 15.73 -21.93
N GLY A 78 -30.78 17.01 -22.25
CA GLY A 78 -31.53 17.76 -23.27
C GLY A 78 -31.14 17.51 -24.74
N GLY A 79 -30.19 16.60 -25.00
CA GLY A 79 -29.76 16.25 -26.37
C GLY A 79 -30.45 15.02 -26.95
N LEU A 80 -31.23 14.29 -26.14
CA LEU A 80 -31.95 13.09 -26.55
C LEU A 80 -33.16 13.40 -27.44
N ILE A 81 -33.57 12.40 -28.24
CA ILE A 81 -34.75 12.52 -29.12
C ILE A 81 -36.02 12.60 -28.28
N GLN A 82 -36.15 11.68 -27.34
CA GLN A 82 -37.26 11.62 -26.40
C GLN A 82 -36.73 11.97 -25.00
N PRO A 83 -37.30 12.99 -24.34
CA PRO A 83 -36.93 13.32 -22.96
C PRO A 83 -37.62 12.36 -21.97
N PHE A 84 -37.09 12.30 -20.76
CA PHE A 84 -37.81 11.74 -19.61
C PHE A 84 -39.16 12.48 -19.40
N PRO A 85 -40.26 11.78 -19.06
CA PRO A 85 -40.37 10.34 -18.76
C PRO A 85 -40.63 9.43 -19.98
N GLY A 86 -40.76 9.98 -21.19
CA GLY A 86 -41.12 9.18 -22.37
C GLY A 86 -40.03 8.19 -22.81
N ASN A 87 -38.76 8.46 -22.49
CA ASN A 87 -37.66 7.59 -22.84
C ASN A 87 -37.49 6.46 -21.82
N ASN A 88 -37.88 5.24 -22.20
CA ASN A 88 -37.79 4.06 -21.34
C ASN A 88 -36.37 3.72 -20.87
N LEU A 89 -35.34 4.02 -21.68
CA LEU A 89 -33.94 3.80 -21.27
C LEU A 89 -33.57 4.73 -20.11
N GLN A 90 -33.90 6.02 -20.22
CA GLN A 90 -33.69 6.95 -19.12
C GLN A 90 -34.58 6.62 -17.93
N PHE A 91 -35.82 6.21 -18.17
CA PHE A 91 -36.74 5.82 -17.11
C PHE A 91 -36.19 4.64 -16.29
N MET A 92 -35.66 3.60 -16.93
CA MET A 92 -35.04 2.46 -16.24
C MET A 92 -33.83 2.87 -15.40
N VAL A 93 -33.02 3.82 -15.90
CA VAL A 93 -31.82 4.29 -15.20
C VAL A 93 -32.17 5.23 -14.04
N GLU A 94 -33.07 6.19 -14.25
CA GLU A 94 -33.48 7.16 -13.22
C GLU A 94 -34.34 6.51 -12.12
N SER A 95 -35.13 5.49 -12.46
CA SER A 95 -35.87 4.71 -11.46
C SER A 95 -35.01 3.69 -10.71
N GLY A 96 -33.78 3.43 -11.17
CA GLY A 96 -32.93 2.38 -10.62
C GLY A 96 -33.36 0.96 -10.99
N ALA A 97 -34.29 0.79 -11.95
CA ALA A 97 -34.76 -0.52 -12.38
C ALA A 97 -33.66 -1.35 -13.05
N LYS A 98 -32.92 -0.75 -14.01
CA LYS A 98 -31.76 -1.41 -14.64
C LYS A 98 -30.85 -0.41 -15.34
N GLY A 99 -29.54 -0.62 -15.19
CA GLY A 99 -28.50 0.18 -15.83
C GLY A 99 -28.16 1.46 -15.07
N SER A 100 -27.08 2.10 -15.48
CA SER A 100 -26.59 3.34 -14.89
C SER A 100 -26.54 4.49 -15.90
N THR A 101 -26.26 5.70 -15.41
CA THR A 101 -26.02 6.87 -16.26
C THR A 101 -24.84 6.65 -17.22
N VAL A 102 -23.83 5.87 -16.80
CA VAL A 102 -22.69 5.49 -17.64
C VAL A 102 -23.13 4.66 -18.84
N ASN A 103 -24.03 3.67 -18.65
CA ASN A 103 -24.57 2.89 -19.77
C ASN A 103 -25.29 3.79 -20.78
N THR A 104 -26.09 4.74 -20.30
CA THR A 104 -26.78 5.71 -21.16
C THR A 104 -25.79 6.62 -21.91
N MET A 105 -24.71 7.02 -21.26
CA MET A 105 -23.61 7.79 -21.88
C MET A 105 -22.91 6.99 -22.98
N GLN A 106 -22.56 5.73 -22.74
CA GLN A 106 -21.88 4.89 -23.75
C GLN A 106 -22.77 4.60 -24.96
N ILE A 107 -24.07 4.42 -24.75
CA ILE A 107 -25.02 4.21 -25.84
C ILE A 107 -25.24 5.50 -26.65
N SER A 108 -25.44 6.63 -25.97
CA SER A 108 -25.92 7.87 -26.61
C SER A 108 -24.83 8.89 -26.96
N CYS A 109 -23.72 8.91 -26.22
CA CYS A 109 -22.69 9.95 -26.27
C CYS A 109 -21.39 9.42 -26.89
N LEU A 110 -20.61 8.64 -26.15
CA LEU A 110 -19.38 8.00 -26.59
C LEU A 110 -18.98 6.89 -25.61
N LEU A 111 -18.17 5.93 -26.03
CA LEU A 111 -17.59 4.93 -25.12
C LEU A 111 -16.54 5.56 -24.18
N GLY A 112 -15.67 6.42 -24.70
CA GLY A 112 -14.62 7.09 -23.92
C GLY A 112 -13.26 6.42 -24.01
N GLN A 113 -12.38 6.70 -23.04
CA GLN A 113 -11.04 6.13 -22.97
C GLN A 113 -11.13 4.67 -22.48
N ILE A 114 -10.54 3.76 -23.25
CA ILE A 114 -10.33 2.38 -22.80
C ILE A 114 -9.06 2.33 -21.95
N GLU A 115 -9.16 1.71 -20.79
CA GLU A 115 -8.07 1.47 -19.85
C GLU A 115 -7.89 -0.04 -19.69
N LEU A 116 -6.64 -0.49 -19.69
CA LEU A 116 -6.22 -1.85 -19.38
C LEU A 116 -5.30 -1.78 -18.16
N GLU A 117 -5.68 -2.40 -17.04
CA GLU A 117 -4.99 -2.31 -15.75
C GLU A 117 -4.71 -0.86 -15.31
N GLY A 118 -5.64 0.05 -15.61
CA GLY A 118 -5.50 1.49 -15.34
C GLY A 118 -4.49 2.23 -16.24
N LYS A 119 -3.96 1.58 -17.28
CA LYS A 119 -3.06 2.16 -18.29
C LYS A 119 -3.77 2.24 -19.65
N ARG A 120 -3.23 3.01 -20.60
CA ARG A 120 -3.73 2.97 -21.98
C ARG A 120 -3.23 1.71 -22.70
N PRO A 121 -3.88 1.29 -23.80
CA PRO A 121 -3.44 0.14 -24.59
C PRO A 121 -1.94 0.12 -24.85
N ALA A 122 -1.32 -1.03 -24.59
CA ALA A 122 0.12 -1.17 -24.75
C ALA A 122 0.55 -1.03 -26.21
N MET A 123 1.76 -0.52 -26.41
CA MET A 123 2.39 -0.51 -27.72
C MET A 123 3.24 -1.76 -27.88
N THR A 124 3.28 -2.28 -29.11
CA THR A 124 4.25 -3.29 -29.54
C THR A 124 5.66 -2.69 -29.60
N ILE A 125 6.68 -3.56 -29.72
CA ILE A 125 8.10 -3.16 -29.87
C ILE A 125 8.30 -2.19 -31.04
N SER A 126 7.47 -2.29 -32.09
CA SER A 126 7.49 -1.38 -33.24
C SER A 126 6.94 0.04 -32.96
N GLY A 127 6.56 0.34 -31.71
CA GLY A 127 5.96 1.61 -31.31
C GLY A 127 4.50 1.77 -31.76
N ARG A 128 3.82 0.67 -32.12
CA ARG A 128 2.43 0.69 -32.62
C ARG A 128 1.48 0.01 -31.65
N THR A 129 0.30 0.57 -31.44
CA THR A 129 -0.79 -0.07 -30.70
C THR A 129 -1.55 -1.08 -31.56
N LEU A 130 -1.77 -0.78 -32.84
CA LEU A 130 -2.30 -1.71 -33.85
C LEU A 130 -1.54 -1.59 -35.17
N PRO A 131 -1.51 -2.64 -36.02
CA PRO A 131 -0.85 -2.60 -37.33
C PRO A 131 -1.37 -1.48 -38.25
N SER A 132 -2.62 -1.05 -38.06
CA SER A 132 -3.25 0.03 -38.84
C SER A 132 -2.81 1.44 -38.47
N PHE A 133 -2.16 1.62 -37.31
CA PHE A 133 -1.64 2.91 -36.87
C PHE A 133 -0.17 3.08 -37.23
N ARG A 134 0.27 4.34 -37.35
CA ARG A 134 1.69 4.65 -37.55
C ARG A 134 2.48 4.43 -36.25
N PRO A 135 3.79 4.14 -36.32
CA PRO A 135 4.64 4.15 -35.13
C PRO A 135 4.54 5.48 -34.38
N TYR A 136 4.42 5.41 -33.06
CA TYR A 136 4.35 6.55 -32.13
C TYR A 136 3.27 7.58 -32.52
N GLU A 137 2.13 7.09 -33.01
CA GLU A 137 1.02 7.96 -33.40
C GLU A 137 0.40 8.63 -32.17
N VAL A 138 0.37 9.97 -32.19
CA VAL A 138 -0.15 10.80 -31.09
C VAL A 138 -1.67 10.95 -31.11
N SER A 139 -2.39 10.31 -32.03
CA SER A 139 -3.85 10.46 -32.06
C SER A 139 -4.46 9.79 -30.83
N PRO A 140 -5.43 10.42 -30.13
CA PRO A 140 -6.10 9.78 -28.98
C PRO A 140 -6.67 8.40 -29.32
N ARG A 141 -7.14 8.25 -30.57
CA ARG A 141 -7.69 7.01 -31.12
C ARG A 141 -6.68 5.88 -31.15
N ALA A 142 -5.41 6.16 -31.48
CA ALA A 142 -4.35 5.16 -31.47
C ALA A 142 -4.11 4.60 -30.07
N GLY A 143 -4.29 5.40 -29.02
CA GLY A 143 -4.17 4.95 -27.63
C GLY A 143 -5.49 4.67 -26.95
N GLY A 144 -6.49 4.13 -27.66
CA GLY A 144 -7.71 3.56 -27.07
C GLY A 144 -8.84 4.54 -26.74
N PHE A 145 -8.79 5.80 -27.19
CA PHE A 145 -9.93 6.71 -27.03
C PHE A 145 -11.00 6.47 -28.11
N ILE A 146 -12.16 5.96 -27.71
CA ILE A 146 -13.28 5.65 -28.59
C ILE A 146 -14.27 6.82 -28.61
N ASP A 147 -14.24 7.59 -29.69
CA ASP A 147 -15.19 8.69 -29.95
C ASP A 147 -16.54 8.21 -30.55
N GLY A 148 -16.61 6.92 -30.92
CA GLY A 148 -17.82 6.20 -31.31
C GLY A 148 -18.76 5.92 -30.13
N ARG A 149 -20.02 5.56 -30.45
CA ARG A 149 -21.07 5.19 -29.48
C ARG A 149 -21.80 3.95 -29.97
N PHE A 150 -22.36 3.14 -29.06
CA PHE A 150 -23.05 1.92 -29.48
C PHE A 150 -24.22 2.17 -30.44
N MET A 151 -24.95 3.29 -30.29
CA MET A 151 -26.08 3.62 -31.15
C MET A 151 -25.72 3.79 -32.63
N THR A 152 -24.48 4.18 -32.96
CA THR A 152 -24.03 4.38 -34.35
C THR A 152 -22.99 3.36 -34.79
N GLY A 153 -22.65 2.41 -33.92
CA GLY A 153 -21.51 1.51 -34.11
C GLY A 153 -20.16 2.17 -33.80
N ILE A 154 -19.15 1.31 -33.65
CA ILE A 154 -17.75 1.64 -33.41
C ILE A 154 -16.88 1.13 -34.57
N GLN A 155 -15.76 1.78 -34.83
CA GLN A 155 -14.87 1.41 -35.95
C GLN A 155 -14.05 0.15 -35.63
N PRO A 156 -13.49 -0.57 -36.62
CA PRO A 156 -12.74 -1.80 -36.38
C PRO A 156 -11.57 -1.67 -35.38
N GLN A 157 -10.82 -0.56 -35.43
CA GLN A 157 -9.74 -0.31 -34.48
C GLN A 157 -10.25 -0.14 -33.05
N GLU A 158 -11.37 0.57 -32.89
CA GLU A 158 -12.01 0.84 -31.60
C GLU A 158 -12.66 -0.43 -31.05
N PHE A 159 -13.26 -1.24 -31.93
CA PHE A 159 -13.83 -2.53 -31.60
C PHE A 159 -12.78 -3.45 -30.98
N PHE A 160 -11.59 -3.54 -31.57
CA PHE A 160 -10.51 -4.37 -31.02
C PHE A 160 -10.06 -3.92 -29.63
N PHE A 161 -9.87 -2.61 -29.41
CA PHE A 161 -9.57 -2.10 -28.07
C PHE A 161 -10.71 -2.34 -27.07
N HIS A 162 -11.96 -2.25 -27.53
CA HIS A 162 -13.10 -2.57 -26.68
C HIS A 162 -13.13 -4.06 -26.28
N CYS A 163 -12.79 -4.97 -27.20
CA CYS A 163 -12.64 -6.40 -26.90
C CYS A 163 -11.53 -6.66 -25.88
N MET A 164 -10.41 -5.92 -25.93
CA MET A 164 -9.34 -6.05 -24.92
C MET A 164 -9.87 -5.77 -23.51
N ALA A 165 -10.63 -4.67 -23.34
CA ALA A 165 -11.21 -4.32 -22.05
C ALA A 165 -12.30 -5.29 -21.60
N GLY A 166 -13.10 -5.81 -22.55
CA GLY A 166 -14.07 -6.86 -22.26
C GLY A 166 -13.40 -8.14 -21.75
N ARG A 167 -12.30 -8.55 -22.39
CA ARG A 167 -11.53 -9.74 -22.00
C ARG A 167 -10.85 -9.59 -20.65
N GLU A 168 -10.32 -8.42 -20.33
CA GLU A 168 -9.74 -8.14 -19.00
C GLU A 168 -10.77 -8.39 -17.89
N GLY A 169 -12.01 -7.89 -18.05
CA GLY A 169 -13.06 -8.13 -17.06
C GLY A 169 -13.41 -9.61 -16.88
N LEU A 170 -13.34 -10.41 -17.95
CA LEU A 170 -13.57 -11.85 -17.88
C LEU A 170 -12.40 -12.58 -17.20
N ILE A 171 -11.15 -12.22 -17.51
CA ILE A 171 -9.97 -12.77 -16.86
C ILE A 171 -9.97 -12.45 -15.37
N ASP A 172 -10.28 -11.19 -15.02
CA ASP A 172 -10.40 -10.75 -13.63
C ASP A 172 -11.48 -11.54 -12.86
N THR A 173 -12.58 -11.87 -13.53
CA THR A 173 -13.64 -12.69 -12.95
C THR A 173 -13.13 -14.11 -12.69
N ALA A 174 -12.41 -14.72 -13.63
CA ALA A 174 -11.91 -16.09 -13.47
C ALA A 174 -10.84 -16.22 -12.37
N VAL A 175 -9.87 -15.30 -12.31
CA VAL A 175 -8.71 -15.42 -11.39
C VAL A 175 -9.03 -14.96 -9.97
N LYS A 176 -9.90 -13.95 -9.80
CA LYS A 176 -10.10 -13.34 -8.48
C LYS A 176 -11.19 -14.03 -7.66
N THR A 177 -12.08 -14.83 -8.25
CA THR A 177 -13.16 -15.53 -7.54
C THR A 177 -12.64 -16.61 -6.60
N SER A 178 -11.70 -17.45 -7.04
CA SER A 178 -11.11 -18.56 -6.26
C SER A 178 -10.56 -18.08 -4.91
N ARG A 179 -9.77 -17.01 -4.94
CA ARG A 179 -9.10 -16.40 -3.76
C ARG A 179 -10.06 -15.90 -2.70
N SER A 180 -11.28 -15.50 -3.08
CA SER A 180 -12.29 -15.01 -2.14
C SER A 180 -12.97 -16.13 -1.35
N GLY A 181 -13.15 -17.29 -1.99
CA GLY A 181 -13.77 -18.46 -1.38
C GLY A 181 -12.91 -19.04 -0.25
N TYR A 182 -11.61 -19.20 -0.50
CA TYR A 182 -10.67 -19.72 0.50
C TYR A 182 -10.59 -18.83 1.75
N LEU A 183 -10.49 -17.51 1.57
CA LEU A 183 -10.55 -16.54 2.67
C LEU A 183 -11.82 -16.72 3.52
N GLN A 184 -12.98 -16.86 2.88
CA GLN A 184 -14.25 -17.06 3.59
C GLN A 184 -14.26 -18.39 4.36
N ARG A 185 -13.78 -19.48 3.77
CA ARG A 185 -13.67 -20.79 4.45
C ARG A 185 -12.84 -20.69 5.72
N CYS A 186 -11.66 -20.06 5.64
CA CYS A 186 -10.78 -19.87 6.79
C CYS A 186 -11.47 -19.05 7.88
N LEU A 187 -12.14 -17.94 7.53
CA LEU A 187 -12.86 -17.12 8.51
C LEU A 187 -14.02 -17.89 9.17
N VAL A 188 -14.82 -18.62 8.39
CA VAL A 188 -15.94 -19.41 8.92
C VAL A 188 -15.41 -20.48 9.87
N LYS A 189 -14.36 -21.21 9.49
CA LYS A 189 -13.79 -22.28 10.33
C LYS A 189 -13.22 -21.77 11.65
N HIS A 190 -12.57 -20.61 11.66
CA HIS A 190 -12.04 -20.04 12.90
C HIS A 190 -13.12 -19.40 13.79
N LEU A 191 -14.24 -18.96 13.22
CA LEU A 191 -15.28 -18.23 13.94
C LEU A 191 -16.55 -19.07 14.18
N GLU A 192 -16.61 -20.33 13.77
CA GLU A 192 -17.85 -21.13 13.82
C GLU A 192 -18.39 -21.36 15.24
N GLY A 193 -17.51 -21.35 16.24
CA GLY A 193 -17.86 -21.55 17.66
C GLY A 193 -18.31 -20.28 18.40
N LEU A 194 -18.18 -19.08 17.81
CA LEU A 194 -18.49 -17.83 18.52
C LEU A 194 -19.99 -17.57 18.61
N THR A 195 -20.51 -17.61 19.83
CA THR A 195 -21.92 -17.43 20.12
C THR A 195 -22.17 -16.44 21.26
N ILE A 196 -23.30 -15.73 21.19
CA ILE A 196 -23.76 -14.88 22.30
C ILE A 196 -24.32 -15.78 23.40
N HIS A 197 -23.86 -15.59 24.63
CA HIS A 197 -24.36 -16.30 25.81
C HIS A 197 -25.47 -15.51 26.51
N TYR A 198 -26.20 -16.16 27.43
CA TYR A 198 -27.31 -15.54 28.18
C TYR A 198 -26.91 -14.36 29.07
N ASP A 199 -25.63 -14.21 29.36
CA ASP A 199 -25.08 -13.04 30.07
C ASP A 199 -24.71 -11.88 29.12
N MET A 200 -25.08 -11.99 27.83
CA MET A 200 -24.76 -11.08 26.72
C MET A 200 -23.28 -11.06 26.31
N THR A 201 -22.45 -11.96 26.86
CA THR A 201 -21.04 -12.09 26.46
C THR A 201 -20.91 -12.92 25.19
N VAL A 202 -19.88 -12.64 24.38
CA VAL A 202 -19.52 -13.45 23.21
C VAL A 202 -18.40 -14.39 23.62
N ARG A 203 -18.65 -15.69 23.50
CA ARG A 203 -17.66 -16.72 23.85
C ARG A 203 -17.54 -17.73 22.73
N ASP A 204 -16.39 -18.36 22.69
CA ASP A 204 -16.14 -19.51 21.81
C ASP A 204 -16.70 -20.81 22.42
N SER A 205 -16.65 -21.89 21.67
CA SER A 205 -17.13 -23.23 22.01
C SER A 205 -16.47 -23.82 23.27
N ASP A 206 -15.25 -23.38 23.60
CA ASP A 206 -14.51 -23.72 24.82
C ASP A 206 -14.87 -22.82 26.03
N LEU A 207 -15.84 -21.91 25.85
CA LEU A 207 -16.26 -20.87 26.81
C LEU A 207 -15.23 -19.76 27.05
N SER A 208 -14.19 -19.65 26.22
CA SER A 208 -13.26 -18.52 26.26
C SER A 208 -13.98 -17.23 25.90
N LEU A 209 -13.82 -16.22 26.76
CA LEU A 209 -14.46 -14.91 26.57
C LEU A 209 -13.72 -14.10 25.50
N ILE A 210 -14.40 -13.80 24.39
CA ILE A 210 -13.86 -12.99 23.29
C ILE A 210 -14.31 -11.54 23.40
N GLN A 211 -15.60 -11.30 23.63
CA GLN A 211 -16.15 -9.95 23.86
C GLN A 211 -17.06 -9.95 25.09
N VAL A 212 -16.99 -8.88 25.89
CA VAL A 212 -17.87 -8.68 27.05
C VAL A 212 -19.32 -8.38 26.62
N MET A 213 -19.48 -7.74 25.47
CA MET A 213 -20.77 -7.44 24.87
C MET A 213 -20.60 -7.39 23.35
N TYR A 214 -21.52 -8.01 22.60
CA TYR A 214 -21.47 -8.02 21.14
C TYR A 214 -21.45 -6.59 20.59
N GLY A 215 -20.44 -6.25 19.79
CA GLY A 215 -20.33 -4.91 19.17
C GLY A 215 -20.23 -3.74 20.16
N GLU A 216 -19.87 -3.99 21.42
CA GLU A 216 -19.83 -3.02 22.53
C GLU A 216 -21.16 -2.32 22.88
N ASP A 217 -22.25 -2.62 22.16
CA ASP A 217 -23.59 -2.06 22.39
C ASP A 217 -24.70 -3.13 22.50
N GLY A 218 -24.38 -4.39 22.18
CA GLY A 218 -25.29 -5.54 22.24
C GLY A 218 -26.35 -5.55 21.15
N LEU A 219 -26.29 -4.64 20.17
CA LEU A 219 -27.32 -4.47 19.15
C LEU A 219 -27.12 -5.42 17.97
N ASP A 220 -28.21 -6.03 17.52
CA ASP A 220 -28.27 -6.79 16.28
C ASP A 220 -28.15 -5.83 15.07
N ALA A 221 -27.23 -6.16 14.16
CA ALA A 221 -26.97 -5.37 12.95
C ALA A 221 -28.24 -5.18 12.09
N THR A 222 -29.12 -6.19 12.04
CA THR A 222 -30.36 -6.15 11.25
C THR A 222 -31.43 -5.24 11.86
N LYS A 223 -31.42 -5.07 13.19
CA LYS A 223 -32.44 -4.30 13.93
C LYS A 223 -32.02 -2.84 14.18
N ARG A 224 -30.74 -2.51 14.03
CA ARG A 224 -30.16 -1.18 14.30
C ARG A 224 -30.59 -0.07 13.33
N GLN A 225 -31.08 -0.38 12.13
CA GLN A 225 -31.31 0.59 11.03
C GLN A 225 -32.08 1.86 11.45
N TYR A 226 -33.08 1.72 12.33
CA TYR A 226 -33.93 2.84 12.78
C TYR A 226 -33.35 3.63 13.96
N LEU A 227 -32.30 3.13 14.63
CA LEU A 227 -31.63 3.80 15.75
C LEU A 227 -30.57 4.83 15.28
N THR A 228 -30.83 5.48 14.15
CA THR A 228 -29.94 6.48 13.55
C THR A 228 -30.61 7.86 13.52
N PRO A 229 -29.84 8.98 13.57
CA PRO A 229 -30.42 10.32 13.66
C PRO A 229 -31.37 10.67 12.51
N LYS A 230 -31.11 10.11 11.32
CA LYS A 230 -31.94 10.31 10.12
C LYS A 230 -33.33 9.70 10.24
N GLN A 231 -33.48 8.65 11.06
CA GLN A 231 -34.73 7.90 11.23
C GLN A 231 -35.49 8.28 12.52
N PHE A 232 -34.94 9.16 13.34
CA PHE A 232 -35.59 9.58 14.60
C PHE A 232 -36.89 10.36 14.37
N SER A 233 -36.99 11.13 13.28
CA SER A 233 -38.26 11.76 12.88
C SER A 233 -39.33 10.72 12.55
N PHE A 234 -38.97 9.68 11.79
CA PHE A 234 -39.86 8.58 11.46
C PHE A 234 -40.34 7.83 12.72
N LEU A 235 -39.44 7.57 13.68
CA LEU A 235 -39.82 6.94 14.95
C LEU A 235 -40.77 7.81 15.76
N GLU A 236 -40.55 9.12 15.79
CA GLU A 236 -41.39 10.07 16.50
C GLU A 236 -42.83 10.13 15.96
N ASP A 237 -42.97 10.16 14.63
CA ASP A 237 -44.28 10.17 13.97
C ASP A 237 -45.06 8.88 14.27
N ASN A 238 -44.36 7.74 14.43
CA ASN A 238 -44.94 6.41 14.61
C ASN A 238 -44.95 5.92 16.07
N ILE A 239 -44.73 6.79 17.06
CA ILE A 239 -44.63 6.39 18.48
C ILE A 239 -45.81 5.53 18.94
N LYS A 240 -47.03 5.89 18.55
CA LYS A 240 -48.25 5.22 19.00
C LYS A 240 -48.37 3.78 18.49
N SER A 241 -47.73 3.47 17.37
CA SER A 241 -47.79 2.14 16.75
C SER A 241 -46.71 1.20 17.28
N ILE A 242 -45.60 1.76 17.79
CA ILE A 242 -44.43 0.98 18.20
C ILE A 242 -44.51 0.61 19.69
N VAL A 243 -45.07 1.48 20.55
CA VAL A 243 -45.08 1.23 21.99
C VAL A 243 -46.44 1.40 22.64
N ASP A 244 -46.81 0.37 23.39
CA ASP A 244 -47.92 0.42 24.32
C ASP A 244 -47.54 1.12 25.63
N LYS A 245 -48.36 2.09 26.02
CA LYS A 245 -48.16 2.87 27.25
C LYS A 245 -48.21 2.04 28.52
N LYS A 246 -48.83 0.86 28.49
CA LYS A 246 -48.93 -0.04 29.65
C LYS A 246 -47.56 -0.68 29.94
N ASP A 247 -46.86 -1.10 28.91
CA ASP A 247 -45.59 -1.81 29.02
C ASP A 247 -44.48 -0.89 29.53
N ILE A 248 -44.41 0.36 29.05
CA ILE A 248 -43.46 1.35 29.59
C ILE A 248 -43.69 1.59 31.08
N ARG A 249 -44.95 1.71 31.52
CA ARG A 249 -45.27 1.97 32.93
C ARG A 249 -44.80 0.82 33.81
N ALA A 250 -45.10 -0.41 33.42
CA ALA A 250 -44.63 -1.59 34.14
C ALA A 250 -43.09 -1.65 34.22
N MET A 251 -42.38 -1.32 33.14
CA MET A 251 -40.92 -1.30 33.13
C MET A 251 -40.31 -0.18 34.00
N LYS A 252 -40.94 0.99 34.07
CA LYS A 252 -40.50 2.12 34.91
C LYS A 252 -40.76 1.91 36.40
N GLU A 253 -41.77 1.12 36.77
CA GLU A 253 -42.10 0.79 38.16
C GLU A 253 -41.14 -0.22 38.78
N SER A 254 -40.25 -0.83 37.99
CA SER A 254 -39.21 -1.75 38.48
C SER A 254 -38.19 -1.03 39.38
N PRO A 255 -37.79 -1.62 40.52
CA PRO A 255 -36.80 -1.02 41.43
C PRO A 255 -35.44 -0.78 40.76
N SER A 256 -35.13 -1.53 39.69
CA SER A 256 -33.88 -1.38 38.96
C SER A 256 -33.82 -0.09 38.12
N TYR A 257 -34.97 0.45 37.70
CA TYR A 257 -35.03 1.71 36.95
C TYR A 257 -34.64 2.91 37.82
N ALA A 258 -34.96 2.88 39.12
CA ALA A 258 -34.58 3.93 40.06
C ALA A 258 -33.05 4.02 40.22
N ALA A 259 -32.39 2.87 40.43
CA ALA A 259 -30.93 2.79 40.53
C ALA A 259 -30.23 3.23 39.22
N LEU A 260 -30.82 2.87 38.07
CA LEU A 260 -30.35 3.34 36.76
C LEU A 260 -30.44 4.86 36.61
N SER A 261 -31.53 5.47 37.07
CA SER A 261 -31.72 6.92 37.01
C SER A 261 -30.69 7.67 37.85
N GLU A 262 -30.36 7.17 39.04
CA GLU A 262 -29.32 7.75 39.91
C GLU A 262 -27.96 7.77 39.21
N ILE A 263 -27.51 6.64 38.65
CA ILE A 263 -26.21 6.54 37.96
C ILE A 263 -26.20 7.39 36.68
N LYS A 264 -27.33 7.49 35.98
CA LYS A 264 -27.46 8.34 34.80
C LYS A 264 -27.34 9.82 35.15
N GLU A 265 -27.94 10.26 36.25
CA GLU A 265 -27.78 11.61 36.78
C GLU A 265 -26.33 11.88 37.17
N GLU A 266 -25.64 10.92 37.81
CA GLU A 266 -24.21 11.04 38.11
C GLU A 266 -23.36 11.24 36.84
N ILE A 267 -23.65 10.48 35.77
CA ILE A 267 -22.98 10.61 34.47
C ILE A 267 -23.25 11.99 33.86
N GLU A 268 -24.49 12.46 33.84
CA GLU A 268 -24.85 13.78 33.31
C GLU A 268 -24.18 14.92 34.10
N GLN A 269 -24.18 14.83 35.42
CA GLN A 269 -23.50 15.79 36.30
C GLN A 269 -21.98 15.79 36.09
N TRP A 270 -21.39 14.61 35.85
CA TRP A 270 -19.97 14.50 35.55
C TRP A 270 -19.63 15.14 34.20
N ARG A 271 -20.46 14.92 33.18
CA ARG A 271 -20.34 15.51 31.83
C ARG A 271 -20.46 17.03 31.84
N LEU A 272 -21.41 17.58 32.60
CA LEU A 272 -21.57 19.03 32.78
C LEU A 272 -20.32 19.68 33.38
N LYS A 273 -19.60 18.97 34.27
CA LYS A 273 -18.40 19.50 34.96
C LYS A 273 -17.11 19.43 34.13
N HIS A 274 -16.97 18.45 33.24
CA HIS A 274 -15.71 18.17 32.52
C HIS A 274 -15.80 18.38 31.00
N GLY A 275 -16.96 18.78 30.47
CA GLY A 275 -17.13 19.12 29.06
C GLY A 275 -16.85 17.94 28.10
N ALA A 276 -16.48 18.26 26.87
CA ALA A 276 -16.19 17.27 25.82
C ALA A 276 -14.83 16.55 26.01
N GLU A 277 -13.86 17.17 26.69
CA GLU A 277 -12.52 16.58 26.91
C GLU A 277 -12.57 15.37 27.85
N GLY A 278 -13.49 15.36 28.82
CA GLY A 278 -13.76 14.19 29.67
C GLY A 278 -14.38 12.99 28.93
N ARG A 279 -14.92 13.20 27.73
CA ARG A 279 -15.61 12.16 26.94
C ARG A 279 -14.63 11.19 26.26
N ASN A 280 -13.51 11.71 25.78
CA ASN A 280 -12.57 10.96 24.93
C ASN A 280 -11.31 10.49 25.67
N ARG A 281 -11.05 11.02 26.88
CA ARG A 281 -9.91 10.61 27.72
C ARG A 281 -10.41 10.03 29.03
N ARG A 282 -10.74 8.74 29.04
CA ARG A 282 -10.82 7.97 30.30
C ARG A 282 -9.40 7.78 30.84
N GLN A 283 -8.91 8.76 31.59
CA GLN A 283 -7.60 8.67 32.21
C GLN A 283 -7.65 7.66 33.37
N ASN A 284 -6.69 6.74 33.40
CA ASN A 284 -6.52 5.80 34.49
C ASN A 284 -5.51 6.40 35.50
N PRO A 285 -5.64 6.13 36.81
CA PRO A 285 -4.57 6.41 37.77
C PRO A 285 -3.17 5.99 37.27
N PHE A 286 -3.07 4.89 36.51
CA PHE A 286 -1.83 4.44 35.87
C PHE A 286 -1.32 5.39 34.78
N THR A 287 -2.17 5.92 33.90
CA THR A 287 -1.72 6.82 32.81
C THR A 287 -1.17 8.13 33.37
N THR A 288 -1.78 8.62 34.45
CA THR A 288 -1.34 9.84 35.16
C THR A 288 -0.03 9.60 35.92
N PHE A 289 0.15 8.41 36.46
CA PHE A 289 1.42 7.97 37.02
C PHE A 289 2.51 7.93 35.95
N CYS A 290 2.22 7.36 34.78
CA CYS A 290 3.15 7.35 33.65
C CYS A 290 3.49 8.77 33.18
N GLU A 291 2.54 9.69 33.08
CA GLU A 291 2.81 11.10 32.74
C GLU A 291 3.73 11.77 33.74
N LYS A 292 3.53 11.53 35.04
CA LYS A 292 4.37 12.11 36.09
C LYS A 292 5.76 11.48 36.16
N MET A 293 5.84 10.17 35.91
CA MET A 293 7.11 9.43 35.93
C MET A 293 7.90 9.57 34.61
N LYS A 294 7.25 9.97 33.51
CA LYS A 294 7.92 10.30 32.24
C LYS A 294 9.00 11.37 32.41
N GLU A 295 8.79 12.35 33.29
CA GLU A 295 9.77 13.42 33.57
C GLU A 295 10.99 12.91 34.36
N SER A 296 10.82 11.93 35.26
CA SER A 296 11.92 11.33 36.02
C SER A 296 12.70 10.27 35.24
N LEU A 297 12.09 9.71 34.18
CA LEU A 297 12.67 8.70 33.29
C LEU A 297 13.17 9.35 32.00
N ALA A 298 13.83 10.51 32.08
CA ALA A 298 14.32 11.28 30.92
C ALA A 298 15.34 10.54 30.02
N GLU A 299 15.75 9.32 30.37
CA GLU A 299 16.52 8.40 29.52
C GLU A 299 15.61 7.52 28.63
N TYR A 300 14.58 8.10 28.00
CA TYR A 300 13.92 7.45 26.86
C TYR A 300 14.77 7.70 25.60
N SER A 301 15.95 7.06 25.53
CA SER A 301 16.68 6.92 24.26
C SER A 301 15.85 6.03 23.33
N ALA A 302 15.78 6.41 22.06
CA ALA A 302 15.17 5.66 20.96
C ALA A 302 15.84 4.29 20.68
N GLU A 303 16.76 3.86 21.55
CA GLU A 303 17.56 2.64 21.48
C GLU A 303 17.14 1.58 22.53
N ALA A 304 16.09 1.83 23.32
CA ALA A 304 15.65 0.88 24.34
C ALA A 304 15.17 -0.44 23.68
N LYS A 305 15.93 -1.52 23.91
CA LYS A 305 15.61 -2.88 23.42
C LYS A 305 14.15 -3.23 23.72
N VAL A 306 13.40 -3.49 22.66
CA VAL A 306 12.06 -4.07 22.71
C VAL A 306 12.20 -5.52 23.12
N ILE A 307 11.40 -5.98 24.07
CA ILE A 307 11.36 -7.39 24.45
C ILE A 307 10.57 -8.12 23.35
N GLU A 308 11.23 -8.96 22.56
CA GLU A 308 10.63 -9.63 21.40
C GLU A 308 9.33 -10.38 21.74
N ALA A 309 9.26 -11.05 22.90
CA ALA A 309 8.08 -11.80 23.33
C ALA A 309 6.83 -10.94 23.63
N THR A 310 6.98 -9.64 23.94
CA THR A 310 5.83 -8.80 24.35
C THR A 310 5.67 -7.53 23.53
N GLY A 311 6.64 -7.20 22.67
CA GLY A 311 6.67 -5.97 21.89
C GLY A 311 6.77 -4.69 22.73
N ARG A 312 6.95 -4.80 24.06
CA ARG A 312 7.05 -3.66 24.98
C ARG A 312 8.51 -3.27 25.20
N THR A 313 8.76 -1.97 25.41
CA THR A 313 10.10 -1.51 25.82
C THR A 313 10.35 -1.92 27.27
N LYS A 314 11.61 -2.20 27.61
CA LYS A 314 12.01 -2.51 29.00
C LYS A 314 11.54 -1.42 29.98
N SER A 315 11.59 -0.16 29.57
CA SER A 315 11.12 0.99 30.36
C SER A 315 9.62 0.99 30.64
N THR A 316 8.78 0.49 29.71
CA THR A 316 7.35 0.30 30.00
C THR A 316 7.09 -0.83 30.98
N VAL A 317 7.89 -1.90 30.96
CA VAL A 317 7.79 -2.99 31.92
C VAL A 317 8.23 -2.52 33.32
N GLU A 318 9.33 -1.77 33.41
CA GLU A 318 9.78 -1.16 34.67
C GLU A 318 8.73 -0.18 35.24
N LEU A 319 8.07 0.62 34.41
CA LEU A 319 6.95 1.48 34.84
C LEU A 319 5.76 0.67 35.37
N LEU A 320 5.45 -0.47 34.73
CA LEU A 320 4.39 -1.37 35.19
C LEU A 320 4.77 -1.99 36.55
N GLU A 321 5.98 -2.51 36.68
CA GLU A 321 6.48 -3.08 37.94
C GLU A 321 6.50 -2.03 39.06
N GLN A 322 6.95 -0.81 38.78
CA GLN A 322 6.90 0.30 39.73
C GLN A 322 5.47 0.64 40.15
N TRP A 323 4.51 0.60 39.22
CA TRP A 323 3.11 0.78 39.54
C TRP A 323 2.54 -0.36 40.39
N TYR A 324 2.91 -1.61 40.09
CA TYR A 324 2.45 -2.79 40.84
C TYR A 324 3.05 -2.84 42.25
N ASN A 325 4.32 -2.46 42.40
CA ASN A 325 5.06 -2.43 43.67
C ASN A 325 4.78 -1.19 44.54
N LEU A 326 4.09 -0.18 44.00
CA LEU A 326 3.70 1.02 44.74
C LEU A 326 2.72 0.69 45.88
N ASP A 327 3.02 1.22 47.07
CA ASP A 327 2.14 1.11 48.23
C ASP A 327 0.70 1.53 47.91
N GLU A 328 -0.26 0.82 48.48
CA GLU A 328 -1.69 1.07 48.29
C GLU A 328 -2.09 2.52 48.65
N LYS A 329 -1.39 3.12 49.63
CA LYS A 329 -1.56 4.54 50.04
C LYS A 329 -1.11 5.52 48.95
N SER A 330 -0.03 5.20 48.25
CA SER A 330 0.53 6.03 47.17
C SER A 330 -0.29 5.86 45.89
N ARG A 331 -0.74 4.64 45.58
CA ARG A 331 -1.71 4.38 44.50
C ARG A 331 -3.03 5.15 44.73
N LYS A 332 -3.51 5.18 45.99
CA LYS A 332 -4.67 5.98 46.40
C LYS A 332 -4.48 7.50 46.23
N LYS A 333 -3.25 8.03 46.20
CA LYS A 333 -3.01 9.46 45.90
C LYS A 333 -3.25 9.77 44.43
N PHE A 334 -2.85 8.88 43.52
CA PHE A 334 -3.13 9.02 42.10
C PHE A 334 -4.62 8.80 41.79
N SER A 335 -5.27 7.85 42.48
CA SER A 335 -6.72 7.64 42.34
C SER A 335 -7.58 8.73 42.99
N LYS A 336 -7.08 9.48 43.97
CA LYS A 336 -7.79 10.65 44.52
C LYS A 336 -7.66 11.91 43.67
N LYS A 337 -6.56 12.03 42.92
CA LYS A 337 -6.33 13.16 41.99
C LYS A 337 -7.23 13.07 40.75
N LEU A 338 -7.56 11.85 40.31
CA LEU A 338 -8.58 11.61 39.29
C LEU A 338 -9.88 11.22 39.97
N LYS A 339 -10.92 12.06 39.89
CA LYS A 339 -12.27 11.52 40.09
C LYS A 339 -12.57 10.60 38.91
N SER A 340 -12.64 9.29 39.16
CA SER A 340 -12.93 8.30 38.13
C SER A 340 -14.17 8.71 37.35
N CYS A 341 -14.07 8.75 36.02
CA CYS A 341 -15.25 8.84 35.17
C CYS A 341 -16.17 7.66 35.54
N PRO A 342 -17.48 7.89 35.76
CA PRO A 342 -18.41 6.79 35.99
C PRO A 342 -18.33 5.77 34.85
N SER A 343 -18.50 4.49 35.18
CA SER A 343 -18.52 3.43 34.18
C SER A 343 -19.73 3.58 33.26
N PRO A 344 -19.66 3.14 31.98
CA PRO A 344 -20.81 3.15 31.09
C PRO A 344 -21.99 2.37 31.70
N LEU A 345 -23.22 2.81 31.43
CA LEU A 345 -24.43 2.17 31.97
C LEU A 345 -24.48 0.67 31.65
N ILE A 346 -24.16 0.30 30.41
CA ILE A 346 -24.13 -1.08 29.90
C ILE A 346 -23.12 -1.99 30.62
N SER A 347 -22.12 -1.43 31.31
CA SER A 347 -21.14 -2.21 32.07
C SER A 347 -21.65 -2.61 33.46
N THR A 348 -22.61 -1.85 34.00
CA THR A 348 -23.20 -2.08 35.33
C THR A 348 -24.55 -2.77 35.22
N PHE A 349 -25.34 -2.41 34.21
CA PHE A 349 -26.67 -2.94 33.96
C PHE A 349 -26.74 -3.59 32.59
N GLN A 350 -27.03 -4.88 32.58
CA GLN A 350 -27.25 -5.62 31.33
C GLN A 350 -28.47 -5.03 30.59
N PRO A 351 -28.34 -4.73 29.28
CA PRO A 351 -29.34 -4.00 28.53
C PRO A 351 -30.62 -4.80 28.26
N ASP A 352 -30.58 -6.12 28.35
CA ASP A 352 -31.71 -7.05 28.18
C ASP A 352 -32.67 -7.05 29.39
N ALA A 353 -32.14 -6.96 30.60
CA ALA A 353 -32.93 -6.98 31.83
C ALA A 353 -33.36 -5.58 32.30
N HIS A 354 -32.62 -4.53 31.87
CA HIS A 354 -32.71 -3.21 32.45
C HIS A 354 -33.18 -2.14 31.46
N PHE A 355 -34.45 -1.75 31.58
CA PHE A 355 -35.04 -0.71 30.74
C PHE A 355 -34.31 0.64 30.92
N GLY A 356 -33.79 1.19 29.81
CA GLY A 356 -33.07 2.46 29.79
C GLY A 356 -31.55 2.34 29.91
N SER A 357 -31.01 1.12 30.05
CA SER A 357 -29.57 0.88 29.85
C SER A 357 -29.26 0.96 28.36
N ILE A 358 -28.56 2.00 27.94
CA ILE A 358 -28.19 2.25 26.54
C ILE A 358 -26.72 2.64 26.41
N SER A 359 -26.17 2.46 25.22
CA SER A 359 -24.81 2.90 24.89
C SER A 359 -24.68 4.44 24.97
N GLU A 360 -23.47 4.90 25.32
CA GLU A 360 -23.18 6.33 25.41
C GLU A 360 -23.39 7.04 24.07
N THR A 361 -23.01 6.38 22.97
CA THR A 361 -23.19 6.89 21.61
C THR A 361 -24.66 7.13 21.29
N LEU A 362 -25.54 6.17 21.57
CA LEU A 362 -26.99 6.33 21.35
C LEU A 362 -27.57 7.42 22.25
N SER A 363 -27.14 7.48 23.51
CA SER A 363 -27.57 8.53 24.45
C SER A 363 -27.22 9.93 23.94
N ASP A 364 -26.03 10.08 23.36
CA ASP A 364 -25.57 11.34 22.79
C ASP A 364 -26.37 11.74 21.55
N LEU A 365 -26.69 10.77 20.67
CA LEU A 365 -27.54 11.02 19.50
C LEU A 365 -28.96 11.45 19.91
N VAL A 366 -29.55 10.79 20.92
CA VAL A 366 -30.87 11.17 21.46
C VAL A 366 -30.82 12.56 22.08
N THR A 367 -29.77 12.88 22.83
CA THR A 367 -29.59 14.20 23.44
C THR A 367 -29.44 15.28 22.38
N GLN A 368 -28.65 15.05 21.33
CA GLN A 368 -28.51 15.98 20.21
C GLN A 368 -29.85 16.23 19.51
N TYR A 369 -30.64 15.18 19.26
CA TYR A 369 -31.95 15.31 18.61
C TYR A 369 -33.00 16.02 19.47
N THR A 370 -32.90 15.90 20.79
CA THR A 370 -33.89 16.47 21.73
C THR A 370 -33.57 17.88 22.19
N LYS A 371 -32.34 18.38 21.98
CA LYS A 371 -31.92 19.74 22.35
C LYS A 371 -32.79 20.84 21.76
N ASP A 372 -33.24 20.68 20.52
CA ASP A 372 -34.01 21.71 19.80
C ASP A 372 -35.51 21.67 20.10
N LYS A 373 -35.97 20.75 20.96
CA LYS A 373 -37.39 20.53 21.24
C LYS A 373 -37.84 21.17 22.54
N SER A 374 -38.91 21.96 22.46
CA SER A 374 -39.42 22.76 23.58
C SER A 374 -40.38 22.03 24.51
N ASN A 375 -40.96 20.89 24.12
CA ASN A 375 -41.98 20.18 24.90
C ASN A 375 -41.38 19.00 25.71
N PRO A 376 -41.24 19.11 27.05
CA PRO A 376 -40.61 18.08 27.87
C PRO A 376 -41.34 16.74 27.84
N SER A 377 -42.67 16.75 27.83
CA SER A 377 -43.46 15.50 27.81
C SER A 377 -43.31 14.74 26.49
N ALA A 378 -43.09 15.45 25.38
CA ALA A 378 -42.81 14.83 24.09
C ALA A 378 -41.40 14.22 24.06
N VAL A 379 -40.42 14.93 24.63
CA VAL A 379 -39.03 14.45 24.77
C VAL A 379 -38.98 13.18 25.61
N ASP A 380 -39.69 13.13 26.75
CA ASP A 380 -39.70 11.94 27.60
C ASP A 380 -40.35 10.74 26.92
N ARG A 381 -41.48 10.95 26.21
CA ARG A 381 -42.12 9.88 25.42
C ARG A 381 -41.20 9.36 24.31
N PHE A 382 -40.45 10.25 23.68
CA PHE A 382 -39.48 9.86 22.67
C PHE A 382 -38.30 9.08 23.26
N LYS A 383 -37.78 9.50 24.43
CA LYS A 383 -36.75 8.74 25.15
C LYS A 383 -37.23 7.34 25.52
N ASP A 384 -38.44 7.23 26.06
CA ASP A 384 -39.06 5.94 26.40
C ASP A 384 -39.20 5.04 25.18
N MET A 385 -39.61 5.61 24.04
CA MET A 385 -39.67 4.91 22.76
C MET A 385 -38.30 4.36 22.33
N ILE A 386 -37.25 5.17 22.42
CA ILE A 386 -35.90 4.74 22.05
C ILE A 386 -35.38 3.65 22.98
N TYR A 387 -35.64 3.74 24.29
CA TYR A 387 -35.25 2.69 25.24
C TYR A 387 -35.95 1.38 24.95
N TYR A 388 -37.24 1.43 24.65
CA TYR A 388 -38.00 0.24 24.24
C TYR A 388 -37.47 -0.35 22.93
N LYS A 389 -37.22 0.51 21.92
CA LYS A 389 -36.70 0.05 20.64
C LYS A 389 -35.29 -0.52 20.78
N ASN A 390 -34.44 0.05 21.63
CA ASN A 390 -33.11 -0.48 21.93
C ASN A 390 -33.21 -1.90 22.50
N LEU A 391 -34.03 -2.09 23.54
CA LEU A 391 -34.27 -3.40 24.16
C LEU A 391 -34.70 -4.46 23.14
N GLN A 392 -35.61 -4.12 22.24
CA GLN A 392 -36.05 -5.03 21.15
C GLN A 392 -35.00 -5.27 20.07
N SER A 393 -34.00 -4.39 19.96
CA SER A 393 -32.98 -4.45 18.91
C SER A 393 -31.70 -5.14 19.37
N LEU A 394 -31.68 -5.69 20.59
CA LEU A 394 -30.56 -6.49 21.08
C LEU A 394 -30.42 -7.80 20.28
N ALA A 395 -29.19 -8.27 20.17
CA ALA A 395 -28.87 -9.58 19.63
C ALA A 395 -29.29 -10.66 20.64
N ASN A 396 -29.78 -11.79 20.12
CA ASN A 396 -30.36 -12.82 20.98
C ASN A 396 -29.26 -13.76 21.52
N PRO A 397 -29.36 -14.22 22.78
CA PRO A 397 -28.53 -15.34 23.24
C PRO A 397 -28.71 -16.58 22.37
N GLY A 398 -27.61 -17.25 22.04
CA GLY A 398 -27.54 -18.39 21.13
C GLY A 398 -27.27 -18.01 19.66
N GLU A 399 -27.24 -16.72 19.32
CA GLU A 399 -26.95 -16.27 17.96
C GLU A 399 -25.47 -16.52 17.61
N ASN A 400 -25.24 -17.17 16.46
CA ASN A 400 -23.91 -17.52 15.97
C ASN A 400 -23.27 -16.33 15.26
N VAL A 401 -22.80 -15.37 16.06
CA VAL A 401 -22.22 -14.11 15.60
C VAL A 401 -20.89 -14.28 14.87
N GLY A 402 -20.15 -15.36 15.14
CA GLY A 402 -18.89 -15.61 14.45
C GLY A 402 -19.09 -15.97 12.98
N VAL A 403 -20.01 -16.90 12.68
CA VAL A 403 -20.36 -17.24 11.30
C VAL A 403 -20.94 -16.03 10.57
N LEU A 404 -21.82 -15.26 11.23
CA LEU A 404 -22.37 -14.02 10.66
C LEU A 404 -21.27 -13.00 10.33
N ALA A 405 -20.27 -12.83 11.21
CA ALA A 405 -19.14 -11.95 10.98
C ALA A 405 -18.27 -12.44 9.82
N ALA A 406 -17.97 -13.75 9.76
CA ALA A 406 -17.21 -14.36 8.68
C ALA A 406 -17.89 -14.17 7.31
N GLN A 407 -19.19 -14.44 7.22
CA GLN A 407 -19.97 -14.25 5.99
C GLN A 407 -20.08 -12.78 5.60
N SER A 408 -20.26 -11.88 6.57
CA SER A 408 -20.34 -10.43 6.32
C SER A 408 -19.02 -9.82 5.83
N ILE A 409 -17.90 -10.53 5.99
CA ILE A 409 -16.60 -10.15 5.41
C ILE A 409 -16.37 -10.89 4.09
N GLY A 410 -16.59 -12.21 4.08
CA GLY A 410 -16.34 -13.08 2.93
C GLY A 410 -17.21 -12.77 1.72
N GLU A 411 -18.54 -12.70 1.90
CA GLU A 411 -19.48 -12.50 0.79
C GLU A 411 -19.26 -11.14 0.10
N PRO A 412 -19.13 -9.99 0.80
CA PRO A 412 -18.77 -8.73 0.14
C PRO A 412 -17.37 -8.73 -0.47
N SER A 413 -16.44 -9.53 0.04
CA SER A 413 -15.09 -9.66 -0.56
C SER A 413 -15.16 -10.28 -1.95
N THR A 414 -16.09 -11.21 -2.21
CA THR A 414 -16.38 -11.73 -3.56
C THR A 414 -16.86 -10.64 -4.52
N GLN A 415 -17.40 -9.52 -4.02
CA GLN A 415 -17.79 -8.36 -4.84
C GLN A 415 -16.64 -7.36 -5.02
N MET A 416 -15.67 -7.34 -4.10
CA MET A 416 -14.50 -6.46 -4.19
C MET A 416 -13.51 -6.89 -5.28
N THR A 417 -13.47 -8.18 -5.61
CA THR A 417 -12.69 -8.73 -6.73
C THR A 417 -13.11 -8.14 -8.07
N LEU A 418 -14.43 -8.06 -8.28
CA LEU A 418 -15.08 -7.57 -9.49
C LEU A 418 -15.06 -6.04 -9.57
N ASN A 419 -15.07 -5.35 -8.42
CA ASN A 419 -15.09 -3.89 -8.32
C ASN A 419 -13.71 -3.27 -8.11
N THR A 420 -12.66 -3.80 -8.74
CA THR A 420 -11.34 -3.15 -8.70
C THR A 420 -11.38 -1.89 -9.56
N PHE A 421 -12.06 -0.83 -9.10
CA PHE A 421 -12.05 0.46 -9.77
C PHE A 421 -10.60 0.93 -9.89
N HIS A 422 -10.18 1.20 -11.12
CA HIS A 422 -8.93 1.89 -11.37
C HIS A 422 -9.05 3.32 -10.81
N PHE A 423 -8.67 3.51 -9.54
CA PHE A 423 -8.37 4.83 -8.98
C PHE A 423 -7.06 5.35 -9.61
N ALA A 424 -7.12 5.63 -10.90
CA ALA A 424 -6.02 6.19 -11.67
C ALA A 424 -5.91 7.69 -11.35
N GLY A 425 -4.92 8.02 -10.53
CA GLY A 425 -4.62 9.40 -10.12
C GLY A 425 -3.41 9.53 -9.19
N ARG A 426 -2.97 8.44 -8.54
CA ARG A 426 -1.75 8.39 -7.71
C ARG A 426 -1.07 7.03 -7.86
N GLY A 427 -0.32 6.83 -8.96
CA GLY A 427 0.52 5.63 -9.13
C GLY A 427 1.60 5.46 -8.05
N ASP A 428 1.81 6.48 -7.21
CA ASP A 428 2.73 6.44 -6.07
C ASP A 428 2.10 5.84 -4.79
N MET A 429 0.79 5.58 -4.78
CA MET A 429 0.06 4.93 -3.67
C MET A 429 -0.67 3.70 -4.18
N ASN A 430 0.06 2.77 -4.80
CA ASN A 430 -0.40 1.39 -4.97
C ASN A 430 -0.40 0.72 -3.59
N VAL A 431 -1.33 1.12 -2.72
CA VAL A 431 -1.66 0.33 -1.53
C VAL A 431 -2.23 -0.98 -2.09
N THR A 432 -1.82 -2.13 -1.56
CA THR A 432 -2.54 -3.38 -1.82
C THR A 432 -4.02 -3.12 -1.49
N LEU A 433 -4.89 -3.08 -2.49
CA LEU A 433 -6.32 -2.81 -2.33
C LEU A 433 -7.09 -4.09 -2.61
N GLY A 434 -8.23 -4.28 -1.96
CA GLY A 434 -9.08 -5.44 -2.18
C GLY A 434 -8.64 -6.67 -1.39
N ILE A 435 -8.85 -7.84 -2.00
CA ILE A 435 -8.55 -9.15 -1.42
C ILE A 435 -7.09 -9.33 -1.02
N PRO A 436 -6.07 -8.94 -1.82
CA PRO A 436 -4.68 -9.13 -1.44
C PRO A 436 -4.32 -8.49 -0.08
N ARG A 437 -4.97 -7.37 0.26
CA ARG A 437 -4.79 -6.71 1.55
C ARG A 437 -5.56 -7.38 2.67
N LEU A 438 -6.76 -7.89 2.39
CA LEU A 438 -7.52 -8.67 3.36
C LEU A 438 -6.77 -9.96 3.73
N ARG A 439 -6.20 -10.67 2.76
CA ARG A 439 -5.37 -11.86 2.99
C ARG A 439 -4.14 -11.53 3.83
N GLU A 440 -3.43 -10.46 3.49
CA GLU A 440 -2.26 -9.98 4.24
C GLU A 440 -2.59 -9.65 5.71
N ILE A 441 -3.79 -9.13 5.99
CA ILE A 441 -4.24 -8.79 7.35
C ILE A 441 -4.77 -10.02 8.11
N LEU A 442 -5.65 -10.80 7.49
CA LEU A 442 -6.49 -11.79 8.18
C LEU A 442 -5.94 -13.22 8.11
N MET A 443 -5.22 -13.57 7.04
CA MET A 443 -4.76 -14.95 6.84
C MET A 443 -3.29 -15.10 7.24
N MET A 444 -2.42 -14.29 6.64
CA MET A 444 -0.96 -14.43 6.83
C MET A 444 -0.45 -13.67 8.06
N ALA A 445 -1.19 -12.65 8.52
CA ALA A 445 -0.73 -11.71 9.55
C ALA A 445 0.73 -11.25 9.31
N SER A 446 1.09 -11.01 8.04
CA SER A 446 2.48 -11.06 7.60
C SER A 446 3.33 -9.97 8.28
N LYS A 447 4.49 -10.38 8.79
CA LYS A 447 5.50 -9.48 9.36
C LYS A 447 6.03 -8.50 8.29
N ASN A 448 6.09 -8.93 7.03
CA ASN A 448 6.68 -8.20 5.90
C ASN A 448 5.63 -7.76 4.88
N ILE A 449 4.84 -6.76 5.24
CA ILE A 449 3.81 -6.24 4.33
C ILE A 449 4.39 -5.69 3.03
N LYS A 450 3.72 -5.90 1.89
CA LYS A 450 4.21 -5.51 0.55
C LYS A 450 4.39 -4.00 0.42
N THR A 451 3.45 -3.23 0.99
CA THR A 451 3.41 -1.76 0.86
C THR A 451 3.19 -1.08 2.22
N PRO A 452 4.21 -1.07 3.11
CA PRO A 452 4.11 -0.40 4.41
C PRO A 452 4.01 1.11 4.23
N SER A 453 3.03 1.72 4.89
CA SER A 453 2.82 3.17 4.87
C SER A 453 2.57 3.70 6.27
N MET A 454 2.96 4.96 6.50
CA MET A 454 2.81 5.66 7.77
C MET A 454 2.30 7.07 7.50
N GLU A 455 1.23 7.46 8.18
CA GLU A 455 0.69 8.82 8.14
C GLU A 455 1.21 9.61 9.34
N ILE A 456 1.83 10.77 9.07
CA ILE A 456 2.44 11.62 10.10
C ILE A 456 1.60 12.91 10.20
N PRO A 457 0.69 13.03 11.18
CA PRO A 457 -0.07 14.27 11.37
C PRO A 457 0.83 15.40 11.89
N PHE A 458 0.63 16.61 11.38
CA PHE A 458 1.30 17.81 11.87
C PHE A 458 0.54 18.42 13.06
N LEU A 459 1.28 19.04 13.98
CA LEU A 459 0.69 19.79 15.10
C LEU A 459 -0.07 21.03 14.59
N GLU A 460 -1.22 21.33 15.20
CA GLU A 460 -2.16 22.38 14.77
C GLU A 460 -1.54 23.80 14.82
N ASP A 461 -0.62 24.07 15.76
CA ASP A 461 -0.06 25.41 16.01
C ASP A 461 1.20 25.76 15.17
N LEU A 462 1.45 25.07 14.06
CA LEU A 462 2.68 25.28 13.28
C LEU A 462 2.52 26.37 12.21
N PRO A 463 3.25 27.51 12.29
CA PRO A 463 3.27 28.48 11.20
C PRO A 463 4.01 27.90 9.98
N LYS A 464 3.46 28.14 8.78
CA LYS A 464 3.97 27.70 7.46
C LYS A 464 4.15 26.18 7.35
N VAL A 465 3.09 25.42 7.63
CA VAL A 465 3.07 23.94 7.61
C VAL A 465 3.59 23.37 6.29
N GLU A 466 3.13 23.87 5.13
CA GLU A 466 3.54 23.37 3.80
C GLU A 466 5.06 23.36 3.62
N LYS A 467 5.73 24.48 3.93
CA LYS A 467 7.19 24.59 3.79
C LYS A 467 7.94 23.68 4.76
N LYS A 468 7.38 23.44 5.95
CA LYS A 468 7.95 22.51 6.93
C LYS A 468 7.73 21.07 6.50
N ALA A 469 6.56 20.75 5.96
CA ALA A 469 6.21 19.44 5.43
C ALA A 469 7.11 19.08 4.23
N GLU A 470 7.34 20.00 3.30
CA GLU A 470 8.29 19.79 2.21
C GLU A 470 9.71 19.55 2.70
N ARG A 471 10.17 20.31 3.71
CA ARG A 471 11.49 20.09 4.30
C ARG A 471 11.61 18.72 4.96
N LEU A 472 10.56 18.31 5.70
CA LEU A 472 10.51 17.02 6.37
C LEU A 472 10.50 15.87 5.35
N SER A 473 9.66 15.95 4.32
CA SER A 473 9.59 14.99 3.21
C SER A 473 10.96 14.80 2.53
N LYS A 474 11.67 15.90 2.24
CA LYS A 474 13.04 15.83 1.68
C LYS A 474 14.03 15.18 2.62
N SER A 475 13.92 15.44 3.92
CA SER A 475 14.84 14.87 4.92
C SER A 475 14.58 13.38 5.20
N MET A 476 13.38 12.87 4.95
CA MET A 476 13.03 11.47 5.17
C MET A 476 13.23 10.59 3.94
N THR A 477 13.32 11.20 2.76
CA THR A 477 13.47 10.46 1.50
C THR A 477 14.87 9.85 1.39
N ARG A 478 14.93 8.56 1.04
CA ARG A 478 16.17 7.83 0.81
C ARG A 478 16.87 8.37 -0.44
N VAL A 479 18.19 8.58 -0.35
CA VAL A 479 19.02 9.04 -1.46
C VAL A 479 20.17 8.06 -1.65
N THR A 480 20.26 7.50 -2.86
CA THR A 480 21.34 6.59 -3.27
C THR A 480 22.41 7.32 -4.09
N VAL A 481 23.57 6.69 -4.27
CA VAL A 481 24.62 7.24 -5.15
C VAL A 481 24.13 7.32 -6.60
N ALA A 482 23.29 6.37 -7.04
CA ALA A 482 22.69 6.40 -8.37
C ALA A 482 21.83 7.67 -8.60
N ASP A 483 21.12 8.16 -7.59
CA ASP A 483 20.23 9.32 -7.73
C ASP A 483 20.99 10.65 -7.93
N VAL A 484 22.28 10.70 -7.54
CA VAL A 484 23.12 11.91 -7.62
C VAL A 484 24.20 11.83 -8.70
N LEU A 485 24.30 10.71 -9.41
CA LEU A 485 25.34 10.45 -10.40
C LEU A 485 24.84 10.79 -11.80
N GLU A 486 25.54 11.68 -12.50
CA GLU A 486 25.20 12.08 -13.87
C GLU A 486 25.78 11.10 -14.89
N LYS A 487 27.08 10.81 -14.78
CA LYS A 487 27.79 9.91 -15.70
C LYS A 487 29.03 9.31 -15.05
N VAL A 488 29.37 8.10 -15.50
CA VAL A 488 30.65 7.44 -15.17
C VAL A 488 31.40 7.19 -16.46
N ARG A 489 32.63 7.69 -16.55
CA ARG A 489 33.55 7.37 -17.65
C ARG A 489 34.57 6.36 -17.13
N VAL A 490 34.57 5.17 -17.72
CA VAL A 490 35.54 4.12 -17.42
C VAL A 490 36.48 4.01 -18.61
N ARG A 491 37.78 4.15 -18.37
CA ARG A 491 38.84 3.86 -19.35
C ARG A 491 39.63 2.67 -18.84
N GLU A 492 39.75 1.65 -19.66
CA GLU A 492 40.54 0.46 -19.37
C GLU A 492 41.74 0.41 -20.31
N TRP A 493 42.93 0.08 -19.78
CA TRP A 493 44.09 -0.24 -20.58
C TRP A 493 44.96 -1.27 -19.88
N LEU A 494 45.61 -2.11 -20.66
CA LEU A 494 46.53 -3.14 -20.17
C LEU A 494 47.95 -2.58 -20.16
N GLU A 495 48.66 -2.77 -19.05
CA GLU A 495 50.07 -2.45 -18.93
C GLU A 495 50.82 -3.74 -18.59
N LEU A 496 51.85 -4.06 -19.38
CA LEU A 496 52.50 -5.38 -19.39
C LEU A 496 53.78 -5.43 -18.55
N THR A 497 54.28 -4.29 -18.07
CA THR A 497 55.55 -4.16 -17.35
C THR A 497 55.42 -3.14 -16.22
N PRO A 498 55.92 -3.40 -14.99
CA PRO A 498 56.74 -4.55 -14.56
C PRO A 498 55.97 -5.84 -14.23
N GLU A 499 54.68 -5.76 -13.91
CA GLU A 499 53.76 -6.92 -13.82
C GLU A 499 52.54 -6.66 -14.71
N PRO A 500 51.97 -7.68 -15.36
CA PRO A 500 50.78 -7.50 -16.18
C PRO A 500 49.57 -7.18 -15.30
N HIS A 501 49.10 -5.93 -15.37
CA HIS A 501 47.93 -5.45 -14.65
C HIS A 501 46.97 -4.69 -15.58
N MET A 502 45.68 -4.83 -15.31
CA MET A 502 44.63 -4.05 -15.97
C MET A 502 44.43 -2.76 -15.17
N ASN A 503 44.65 -1.63 -15.84
CA ASN A 503 44.40 -0.31 -15.29
C ASN A 503 42.97 0.13 -15.60
N TYR A 504 42.24 0.58 -14.58
CA TYR A 504 40.94 1.24 -14.77
C TYR A 504 40.99 2.66 -14.24
N GLU A 505 40.77 3.64 -15.11
CA GLU A 505 40.48 5.03 -14.73
C GLU A 505 38.98 5.25 -14.76
N MET A 506 38.39 5.54 -13.60
CA MET A 506 36.97 5.86 -13.47
C MET A 506 36.79 7.30 -13.04
N LYS A 507 36.12 8.07 -13.89
CA LYS A 507 35.68 9.43 -13.57
C LYS A 507 34.18 9.46 -13.34
N PHE A 508 33.79 9.69 -12.08
CA PHE A 508 32.43 9.88 -11.62
C PHE A 508 32.08 11.36 -11.71
N SER A 509 31.04 11.72 -12.44
CA SER A 509 30.50 13.08 -12.51
C SER A 509 29.16 13.12 -11.78
N PHE A 510 29.02 14.00 -10.80
CA PHE A 510 27.80 14.19 -10.03
C PHE A 510 26.94 15.29 -10.63
N ILE A 511 25.63 15.16 -10.44
CA ILE A 511 24.66 16.16 -10.87
C ILE A 511 24.94 17.49 -10.14
N PRO A 512 24.77 18.66 -10.78
CA PRO A 512 24.89 19.93 -10.09
C PRO A 512 23.84 20.15 -8.98
N PRO A 513 24.16 20.88 -7.89
CA PRO A 513 23.28 21.05 -6.73
C PRO A 513 21.90 21.64 -7.04
N HIS A 514 21.79 22.48 -8.07
CA HIS A 514 20.52 23.15 -8.40
C HIS A 514 19.43 22.18 -8.88
N MET A 515 19.81 21.03 -9.44
CA MET A 515 18.88 20.06 -10.00
C MET A 515 18.20 19.20 -8.93
N TYR A 516 18.95 18.77 -7.90
CA TYR A 516 18.42 17.88 -6.86
C TYR A 516 18.03 18.58 -5.56
N LYS A 517 18.33 19.88 -5.38
CA LYS A 517 17.96 20.67 -4.19
C LYS A 517 16.45 20.70 -3.91
N HIS A 518 15.63 20.47 -4.94
CA HIS A 518 14.19 20.36 -4.80
C HIS A 518 13.76 19.04 -4.17
N THR A 519 14.53 17.97 -4.36
CA THR A 519 14.17 16.58 -4.02
C THR A 519 14.91 16.05 -2.79
N SER A 520 16.16 16.46 -2.58
CA SER A 520 17.00 16.01 -1.46
C SER A 520 17.67 17.16 -0.71
N THR A 521 18.04 16.91 0.54
CA THR A 521 18.75 17.86 1.42
C THR A 521 20.27 17.67 1.45
N VAL A 522 20.79 16.70 0.69
CA VAL A 522 22.19 16.29 0.71
C VAL A 522 23.09 17.39 0.14
N LYS A 523 24.24 17.63 0.77
CA LYS A 523 25.25 18.59 0.28
C LYS A 523 26.33 17.87 -0.54
N PRO A 524 26.95 18.53 -1.54
CA PRO A 524 28.03 17.94 -2.34
C PRO A 524 29.19 17.36 -1.51
N GLY A 525 29.61 18.06 -0.45
CA GLY A 525 30.66 17.55 0.44
C GLY A 525 30.28 16.24 1.15
N THR A 526 29.01 16.05 1.51
CA THR A 526 28.51 14.80 2.10
C THR A 526 28.53 13.66 1.07
N ILE A 527 28.25 13.95 -0.20
CA ILE A 527 28.31 12.97 -1.30
C ILE A 527 29.75 12.47 -1.47
N VAL A 528 30.72 13.39 -1.56
CA VAL A 528 32.13 13.04 -1.72
C VAL A 528 32.65 12.26 -0.50
N ASN A 529 32.33 12.68 0.73
CA ASN A 529 32.73 11.95 1.93
C ASN A 529 32.15 10.52 1.99
N HIS A 530 30.88 10.35 1.61
CA HIS A 530 30.26 9.02 1.52
C HIS A 530 30.89 8.18 0.40
N PHE A 531 31.21 8.82 -0.72
CA PHE A 531 31.87 8.19 -1.83
C PHE A 531 33.24 7.62 -1.42
N GLU A 532 34.07 8.43 -0.76
CA GLU A 532 35.42 8.07 -0.30
C GLU A 532 35.42 6.96 0.75
N ASN A 533 34.56 7.06 1.77
CA ASN A 533 34.62 6.19 2.95
C ASN A 533 33.82 4.89 2.81
N LYS A 534 32.71 4.92 2.06
CA LYS A 534 31.74 3.81 2.04
C LYS A 534 31.52 3.24 0.65
N PHE A 535 31.28 4.07 -0.36
CA PHE A 535 31.04 3.58 -1.73
C PHE A 535 32.25 2.83 -2.30
N LEU A 536 33.47 3.36 -2.14
CA LEU A 536 34.69 2.69 -2.62
C LEU A 536 34.90 1.33 -1.94
N LYS A 537 34.63 1.20 -0.64
CA LYS A 537 34.69 -0.11 0.07
C LYS A 537 33.65 -1.07 -0.46
N GLU A 538 32.41 -0.60 -0.66
CA GLU A 538 31.33 -1.40 -1.23
C GLU A 538 31.65 -1.86 -2.67
N LEU A 539 32.36 -1.03 -3.44
CA LEU A 539 32.83 -1.34 -4.79
C LEU A 539 33.92 -2.40 -4.78
N GLU A 540 34.90 -2.31 -3.88
CA GLU A 540 35.95 -3.35 -3.71
C GLU A 540 35.34 -4.70 -3.33
N VAL A 541 34.39 -4.71 -2.39
CA VAL A 541 33.68 -5.95 -1.99
C VAL A 541 32.85 -6.52 -3.14
N ALA A 542 32.15 -5.66 -3.90
CA ALA A 542 31.38 -6.09 -5.07
C ALA A 542 32.29 -6.68 -6.16
N TYR A 543 33.45 -6.07 -6.37
CA TYR A 543 34.47 -6.56 -7.29
C TYR A 543 35.02 -7.93 -6.83
N ALA A 544 35.43 -8.06 -5.57
CA ALA A 544 35.96 -9.31 -5.03
C ALA A 544 34.94 -10.47 -5.16
N LYS A 545 33.66 -10.21 -4.92
CA LYS A 545 32.57 -11.19 -5.12
C LYS A 545 32.45 -11.61 -6.59
N GLN A 546 32.59 -10.67 -7.53
CA GLN A 546 32.51 -10.98 -8.96
C GLN A 546 33.72 -11.79 -9.45
N VAL A 547 34.91 -11.50 -8.93
CA VAL A 547 36.14 -12.29 -9.18
C VAL A 547 35.96 -13.71 -8.67
N MET A 548 35.49 -13.88 -7.42
CA MET A 548 35.22 -15.20 -6.84
C MET A 548 34.25 -16.02 -7.69
N LYS A 549 33.11 -15.44 -8.09
CA LYS A 549 32.12 -16.09 -8.96
C LYS A 549 32.70 -16.52 -10.31
N SER A 550 33.55 -15.70 -10.91
CA SER A 550 34.17 -16.00 -12.20
C SER A 550 35.18 -17.16 -12.08
N THR A 551 35.93 -17.22 -10.97
CA THR A 551 36.86 -18.32 -10.68
C THR A 551 36.12 -19.64 -10.38
N THR A 552 34.98 -19.60 -9.67
CA THR A 552 34.15 -20.82 -9.47
C THR A 552 33.48 -21.28 -10.75
N HIS A 553 32.98 -20.39 -11.61
CA HIS A 553 32.44 -20.77 -12.92
C HIS A 553 33.49 -21.46 -13.80
N MET A 554 34.76 -21.03 -13.77
CA MET A 554 35.82 -21.73 -14.49
C MET A 554 36.09 -23.14 -13.96
N ASN A 555 36.00 -23.35 -12.64
CA ASN A 555 36.15 -24.69 -12.07
C ASN A 555 34.97 -25.61 -12.43
N ILE A 556 33.77 -25.05 -12.59
CA ILE A 556 32.55 -25.79 -12.97
C ILE A 556 32.52 -26.09 -14.48
N GLU A 557 32.92 -25.14 -15.33
CA GLU A 557 33.02 -25.35 -16.79
C GLU A 557 34.14 -26.34 -17.15
N GLN A 558 35.27 -26.35 -16.42
CA GLN A 558 36.29 -27.38 -16.58
C GLN A 558 35.84 -28.79 -16.13
N SER A 559 34.80 -28.89 -15.29
CA SER A 559 34.17 -30.16 -14.93
C SER A 559 32.98 -30.55 -15.81
N ARG A 560 32.47 -29.65 -16.66
CA ARG A 560 31.27 -29.84 -17.52
C ARG A 560 31.55 -30.28 -18.95
N GLU A 561 32.79 -30.66 -19.30
CA GLU A 561 33.06 -31.34 -20.59
C GLU A 561 32.56 -32.81 -20.62
N LYS A 562 31.83 -33.25 -19.60
CA LYS A 562 31.00 -34.46 -19.65
C LYS A 562 29.64 -34.15 -19.01
N GLU A 563 28.60 -34.39 -19.81
CA GLU A 563 27.17 -34.35 -19.46
C GLU A 563 26.54 -32.95 -19.41
N ASP A 564 25.81 -32.63 -20.48
CA ASP A 564 24.57 -31.85 -20.45
C ASP A 564 23.74 -32.35 -21.67
N GLU A 565 22.90 -33.36 -21.45
CA GLU A 565 21.67 -33.52 -22.25
C GLU A 565 20.64 -32.50 -21.74
N PRO A 566 19.80 -31.91 -22.60
CA PRO A 566 18.79 -30.96 -22.16
C PRO A 566 17.79 -31.65 -21.22
N GLU A 567 17.48 -31.00 -20.10
CA GLU A 567 16.44 -31.39 -19.14
C GLU A 567 15.09 -31.49 -19.87
N ASP A 568 14.77 -32.70 -20.35
CA ASP A 568 13.40 -33.15 -20.52
C ASP A 568 12.84 -33.42 -19.12
N GLU A 569 11.64 -32.88 -18.87
CA GLU A 569 10.85 -33.13 -17.67
C GLU A 569 10.76 -34.65 -17.41
N GLU A 570 11.36 -35.12 -16.32
CA GLU A 570 11.26 -36.52 -15.91
C GLU A 570 9.81 -36.81 -15.51
N GLY A 571 9.07 -37.38 -16.45
CA GLY A 571 7.96 -38.28 -16.19
C GLY A 571 8.50 -39.59 -15.62
N ASP A 572 8.04 -39.94 -14.42
CA ASP A 572 8.29 -41.23 -13.77
C ASP A 572 7.68 -42.38 -14.61
N GLU A 573 8.50 -43.07 -15.44
CA GLU A 573 8.17 -44.41 -15.93
C GLU A 573 8.74 -45.48 -14.98
N ALA A 574 7.91 -45.90 -14.03
CA ALA A 574 8.16 -47.09 -13.21
C ALA A 574 7.82 -48.38 -13.99
N GLY A 575 8.85 -49.14 -14.37
CA GLY A 575 8.74 -50.50 -14.88
C GLY A 575 8.39 -51.54 -13.80
N GLY A 576 7.09 -51.75 -13.57
CA GLY A 576 6.43 -53.05 -13.39
C GLY A 576 6.86 -54.03 -12.27
N THR A 577 6.08 -54.08 -11.19
CA THR A 577 5.55 -55.36 -10.65
C THR A 577 4.10 -55.21 -10.21
N ALA A 578 3.27 -56.08 -10.79
CA ALA A 578 1.82 -56.29 -10.66
C ALA A 578 1.12 -55.91 -9.34
N GLY A 579 -0.03 -55.22 -9.45
CA GLY A 579 -1.08 -55.23 -8.44
C GLY A 579 -2.06 -54.04 -8.47
N ALA A 580 -3.18 -54.21 -9.18
CA ALA A 580 -4.53 -53.67 -8.92
C ALA A 580 -4.76 -52.15 -8.68
N GLU A 581 -5.63 -51.60 -9.56
CA GLU A 581 -6.72 -50.64 -9.26
C GLU A 581 -6.37 -49.20 -8.84
N ALA A 582 -6.41 -48.27 -9.81
CA ALA A 582 -7.36 -47.14 -9.88
C ALA A 582 -6.83 -46.12 -10.92
N ALA A 583 -7.53 -45.98 -12.05
CA ALA A 583 -7.24 -44.98 -13.06
C ALA A 583 -7.72 -43.61 -12.57
N ALA A 584 -6.81 -42.65 -12.44
CA ALA A 584 -7.15 -41.23 -12.34
C ALA A 584 -7.20 -40.65 -13.76
N ASP A 585 -8.37 -40.12 -14.14
CA ASP A 585 -8.65 -39.47 -15.42
C ASP A 585 -7.89 -38.13 -15.52
N ALA A 586 -6.85 -38.09 -16.34
CA ALA A 586 -6.29 -36.86 -16.87
C ALA A 586 -6.94 -36.55 -18.23
N SER A 587 -8.10 -35.88 -18.20
CA SER A 587 -8.75 -35.33 -19.41
C SER A 587 -9.82 -34.29 -19.01
N SER A 588 -9.44 -33.02 -18.85
CA SER A 588 -10.45 -31.94 -18.72
C SER A 588 -10.06 -30.60 -19.35
N ASP A 589 -8.90 -30.44 -20.00
CA ASP A 589 -8.39 -29.09 -20.32
C ASP A 589 -8.51 -28.65 -21.79
N GLU A 590 -9.38 -29.30 -22.58
CA GLU A 590 -9.78 -28.78 -23.89
C GLU A 590 -11.31 -28.82 -24.06
N GLU A 591 -12.04 -27.90 -23.40
CA GLU A 591 -13.39 -27.55 -23.86
C GLU A 591 -13.33 -26.30 -24.75
N ARG A 592 -13.64 -26.53 -26.04
CA ARG A 592 -13.79 -25.52 -27.09
C ARG A 592 -15.05 -24.68 -26.86
N ASP A 593 -14.88 -23.39 -27.09
CA ASP A 593 -15.88 -22.35 -27.35
C ASP A 593 -17.32 -22.82 -27.60
N GLU A 594 -18.22 -22.47 -26.69
CA GLU A 594 -19.47 -21.76 -27.00
C GLU A 594 -20.03 -21.15 -25.71
N GLU A 595 -20.25 -19.83 -25.74
CA GLU A 595 -20.89 -19.06 -24.68
C GLU A 595 -22.28 -19.64 -24.36
N ASP A 596 -22.41 -20.38 -23.26
CA ASP A 596 -23.73 -20.63 -22.67
C ASP A 596 -23.64 -20.75 -21.14
N ALA A 597 -23.71 -19.59 -20.46
CA ALA A 597 -23.85 -19.48 -19.00
C ALA A 597 -25.09 -20.20 -18.43
N VAL A 598 -25.93 -20.79 -19.29
CA VAL A 598 -27.11 -21.58 -18.92
C VAL A 598 -26.78 -23.06 -18.70
N GLN A 599 -25.72 -23.61 -19.31
CA GLN A 599 -25.35 -25.02 -19.08
C GLN A 599 -24.50 -25.21 -17.82
N SER A 600 -23.63 -24.26 -17.47
CA SER A 600 -22.94 -24.25 -16.18
C SER A 600 -23.95 -24.18 -15.02
N SER A 601 -25.02 -23.39 -15.15
CA SER A 601 -26.10 -23.33 -14.15
C SER A 601 -26.91 -24.63 -14.00
N LYS A 602 -26.84 -25.58 -14.95
CA LYS A 602 -27.45 -26.91 -14.81
C LYS A 602 -26.53 -27.92 -14.13
N LYS A 603 -25.20 -27.86 -14.34
CA LYS A 603 -24.22 -28.68 -13.59
C LYS A 603 -24.03 -28.19 -12.15
N VAL A 604 -23.95 -26.87 -11.93
CA VAL A 604 -23.88 -26.26 -10.58
C VAL A 604 -25.13 -26.54 -9.73
N ASN A 605 -26.29 -26.82 -10.35
CA ASN A 605 -27.48 -27.25 -9.63
C ASN A 605 -27.54 -28.78 -9.37
N GLN A 606 -26.62 -29.56 -9.95
CA GLN A 606 -26.57 -31.03 -9.79
C GLN A 606 -25.45 -31.52 -8.87
N GLU A 607 -24.42 -30.70 -8.64
CA GLU A 607 -23.38 -30.96 -7.65
C GLU A 607 -23.74 -30.19 -6.37
N GLU A 608 -24.23 -30.91 -5.36
CA GLU A 608 -24.61 -30.36 -4.04
C GLU A 608 -23.39 -29.98 -3.16
N ASP A 609 -22.18 -29.94 -3.72
CA ASP A 609 -20.96 -29.61 -2.99
C ASP A 609 -20.31 -28.35 -3.59
N ASN A 610 -20.74 -27.18 -3.13
CA ASN A 610 -19.87 -25.99 -3.13
C ASN A 610 -18.79 -26.19 -2.03
N ASP A 611 -18.03 -27.27 -2.12
CA ASP A 611 -16.78 -27.35 -1.39
C ASP A 611 -15.88 -26.27 -1.96
N PHE A 612 -15.53 -25.29 -1.12
CA PHE A 612 -14.68 -24.18 -1.50
C PHE A 612 -13.43 -24.70 -2.23
N GLU A 613 -13.16 -24.15 -3.42
CA GLU A 613 -12.02 -24.52 -4.27
C GLU A 613 -10.72 -24.61 -3.45
N GLU A 614 -9.96 -25.69 -3.67
CA GLU A 614 -8.65 -25.89 -3.05
C GLU A 614 -7.69 -24.75 -3.45
N PRO A 615 -6.86 -24.25 -2.52
CA PRO A 615 -5.95 -23.14 -2.79
C PRO A 615 -4.87 -23.52 -3.84
N GLU A 616 -4.41 -22.54 -4.62
CA GLU A 616 -3.33 -22.70 -5.60
C GLU A 616 -2.00 -23.05 -4.90
N GLU A 617 -1.12 -23.85 -5.54
CA GLU A 617 0.16 -24.31 -4.97
C GLU A 617 1.08 -23.17 -4.48
N GLU A 618 1.05 -22.00 -5.14
CA GLU A 618 1.79 -20.80 -4.68
C GLU A 618 1.32 -20.31 -3.30
N GLU A 619 0.05 -20.57 -2.92
CA GLU A 619 -0.50 -20.18 -1.63
C GLU A 619 0.00 -21.09 -0.51
N MET A 620 0.05 -22.41 -0.74
CA MET A 620 0.65 -23.37 0.19
C MET A 620 2.15 -23.13 0.36
N MET A 621 2.87 -22.91 -0.73
CA MET A 621 4.31 -22.59 -0.71
C MET A 621 4.62 -21.35 0.12
N SER A 622 3.79 -20.30 0.05
CA SER A 622 4.01 -19.08 0.83
C SER A 622 3.74 -19.27 2.33
N GLU A 623 2.82 -20.16 2.71
CA GLU A 623 2.54 -20.51 4.10
C GLU A 623 3.65 -21.44 4.64
N GLU A 624 4.11 -22.40 3.84
CA GLU A 624 5.22 -23.30 4.17
C GLU A 624 6.57 -22.58 4.26
N GLU A 625 6.82 -21.55 3.45
CA GLU A 625 8.04 -20.71 3.54
C GLU A 625 8.04 -19.85 4.82
N GLU A 626 6.90 -19.31 5.25
CA GLU A 626 6.81 -18.54 6.50
C GLU A 626 6.87 -19.46 7.75
N ASP A 627 6.32 -20.68 7.70
CA ASP A 627 6.44 -21.66 8.80
C ASP A 627 7.85 -22.27 8.92
N ASN A 628 8.61 -22.37 7.82
CA ASN A 628 9.99 -22.85 7.84
C ASN A 628 11.00 -21.81 8.39
N ASP A 629 10.67 -20.52 8.36
CA ASP A 629 11.51 -19.47 8.93
C ASP A 629 11.52 -19.48 10.49
N ASP A 630 10.57 -20.17 11.13
CA ASP A 630 10.48 -20.31 12.59
C ASP A 630 11.23 -21.55 13.16
N ILE A 631 11.94 -22.33 12.32
CA ILE A 631 12.87 -23.40 12.76
C ILE A 631 14.30 -23.11 12.25
N VAL A 632 14.90 -22.01 12.73
CA VAL A 632 16.36 -21.84 12.68
C VAL A 632 16.89 -21.97 14.09
N GLU A 633 17.34 -23.17 14.45
CA GLU A 633 18.15 -23.43 15.63
C GLU A 633 19.33 -22.44 15.70
N GLU A 634 19.49 -21.82 16.86
CA GLU A 634 20.64 -20.99 17.22
C GLU A 634 21.97 -21.71 16.93
N LYS A 635 22.61 -21.40 15.80
CA LYS A 635 24.04 -21.62 15.62
C LYS A 635 24.80 -20.34 15.96
N THR A 636 25.35 -20.37 17.16
CA THR A 636 26.37 -19.45 17.68
C THR A 636 27.42 -19.05 16.64
N PRO A 637 27.86 -17.78 16.60
CA PRO A 637 28.90 -17.35 15.66
C PRO A 637 30.25 -17.93 16.07
N GLN A 638 30.75 -18.92 15.32
CA GLN A 638 32.12 -19.38 15.42
C GLN A 638 33.09 -18.27 15.01
N SER A 639 33.98 -17.93 15.92
CA SER A 639 35.13 -17.07 15.71
C SER A 639 36.12 -17.73 14.75
N VAL A 640 36.46 -17.05 13.66
CA VAL A 640 37.65 -17.41 12.89
C VAL A 640 38.84 -16.70 13.52
N HIS A 641 39.64 -17.52 14.20
CA HIS A 641 40.88 -17.16 14.87
C HIS A 641 41.99 -17.09 13.83
N ASP A 642 42.39 -15.90 13.39
CA ASP A 642 43.55 -15.74 12.52
C ASP A 642 44.78 -15.35 13.36
N LYS A 643 45.58 -16.37 13.72
CA LYS A 643 46.93 -16.21 14.26
C LYS A 643 47.93 -16.50 13.14
N ARG A 644 48.60 -15.45 12.64
CA ARG A 644 49.99 -15.61 12.20
C ARG A 644 50.78 -14.33 12.40
N THR A 645 51.44 -14.28 13.56
CA THR A 645 52.56 -13.41 13.85
C THR A 645 53.77 -13.86 13.04
N GLN A 646 54.37 -12.95 12.27
CA GLN A 646 55.82 -12.97 12.05
C GLN A 646 56.35 -11.56 12.30
N GLU A 647 57.27 -11.51 13.25
CA GLU A 647 58.05 -10.36 13.66
C GLU A 647 58.96 -9.91 12.51
N THR A 648 59.11 -8.61 12.28
CA THR A 648 60.39 -8.09 11.78
C THR A 648 60.64 -6.67 12.28
N GLN A 649 61.90 -6.46 12.62
CA GLN A 649 62.47 -5.44 13.47
C GLN A 649 62.57 -4.06 12.80
N HIS A 650 62.57 -3.03 13.64
CA HIS A 650 63.09 -1.71 13.32
C HIS A 650 64.58 -1.79 12.93
N SER A 651 64.92 -1.19 11.78
CA SER A 651 66.24 -0.58 11.60
C SER A 651 66.09 0.71 10.78
N GLN A 652 66.63 1.79 11.33
CA GLN A 652 66.87 3.09 10.70
C GLN A 652 68.18 3.05 9.92
N ALA A 653 68.27 3.88 8.87
CA ALA A 653 69.45 4.42 8.15
C ALA A 653 69.18 4.31 6.63
N GLU A 654 69.54 5.22 5.74
CA GLU A 654 70.18 6.53 5.75
C GLU A 654 69.92 7.14 4.36
N SER A 655 70.12 8.44 4.26
CA SER A 655 69.98 9.28 3.07
C SER A 655 70.82 8.85 1.86
N GLU A 656 70.31 9.10 0.65
CA GLU A 656 71.14 9.60 -0.46
C GLU A 656 70.30 10.46 -1.42
N LYS A 657 70.78 11.68 -1.66
CA LYS A 657 70.26 12.67 -2.62
C LYS A 657 70.95 12.47 -3.97
N THR A 658 70.24 12.65 -5.08
CA THR A 658 70.80 13.24 -6.31
C THR A 658 69.72 14.03 -7.07
N ASP A 659 70.18 15.09 -7.73
CA ASP A 659 69.47 16.33 -8.08
C ASP A 659 68.75 16.36 -9.45
N ASP A 660 67.76 17.27 -9.51
CA ASP A 660 67.34 18.21 -10.57
C ASP A 660 66.88 17.74 -11.98
N ASN A 661 65.61 18.08 -12.33
CA ASN A 661 65.36 19.27 -13.18
C ASN A 661 63.87 19.69 -13.29
N MET A 662 63.68 21.02 -13.28
CA MET A 662 62.42 21.78 -13.30
C MET A 662 61.56 21.65 -14.58
N SER A 663 60.23 21.71 -14.43
CA SER A 663 59.41 22.88 -14.88
C SER A 663 57.91 22.74 -14.54
N GLY A 664 57.32 23.81 -14.00
CA GLY A 664 55.89 24.11 -14.15
C GLY A 664 54.96 23.80 -12.96
N THR A 665 55.11 24.56 -11.88
CA THR A 665 54.24 24.62 -10.70
C THR A 665 52.82 25.16 -10.97
N GLU A 666 51.80 24.39 -10.61
CA GLU A 666 50.57 24.86 -9.94
C GLU A 666 50.16 23.79 -8.89
N ASP A 667 50.43 24.11 -7.62
CA ASP A 667 49.87 23.54 -6.38
C ASP A 667 49.86 22.02 -6.17
N GLU A 668 51.04 21.42 -6.01
CA GLU A 668 51.22 20.17 -5.25
C GLU A 668 51.34 20.47 -3.74
N GLU A 669 50.27 20.97 -3.13
CA GLU A 669 50.03 20.58 -1.74
C GLU A 669 49.68 19.09 -1.80
N LEU A 670 50.54 18.25 -1.21
CA LEU A 670 50.25 16.84 -0.97
C LEU A 670 48.89 16.77 -0.27
N ASP A 671 47.87 16.40 -1.03
CA ASP A 671 46.48 16.38 -0.59
C ASP A 671 46.34 15.20 0.36
N GLU A 672 46.59 15.45 1.66
CA GLU A 672 46.57 14.44 2.73
C GLU A 672 45.31 13.57 2.64
N ARG A 673 44.19 14.19 2.29
CA ARG A 673 42.90 13.53 2.07
C ARG A 673 42.92 12.51 0.91
N ALA A 674 43.59 12.80 -0.20
CA ALA A 674 43.69 11.86 -1.32
C ALA A 674 44.64 10.70 -0.99
N GLN A 675 45.71 10.98 -0.24
CA GLN A 675 46.64 9.97 0.26
C GLN A 675 45.94 9.04 1.27
N ASP A 676 45.10 9.58 2.15
CA ASP A 676 44.31 8.83 3.13
C ASP A 676 43.33 7.87 2.44
N VAL A 677 42.67 8.30 1.37
CA VAL A 677 41.79 7.43 0.57
C VAL A 677 42.60 6.29 -0.06
N VAL A 678 43.76 6.58 -0.66
CA VAL A 678 44.62 5.54 -1.24
C VAL A 678 45.10 4.56 -0.17
N ASN A 679 45.46 5.02 1.03
CA ASN A 679 45.92 4.16 2.13
C ASN A 679 44.80 3.27 2.72
N GLN A 680 43.53 3.66 2.58
CA GLN A 680 42.39 2.90 3.10
C GLN A 680 41.93 1.74 2.21
N HIS A 681 42.35 1.72 0.94
CA HIS A 681 41.81 0.85 -0.10
C HIS A 681 42.95 0.11 -0.79
N ASN A 682 42.86 -1.21 -0.89
CA ASN A 682 43.97 -2.03 -1.40
C ASN A 682 44.09 -1.98 -2.93
N ILE A 683 43.01 -1.61 -3.63
CA ILE A 683 42.92 -1.68 -5.09
C ILE A 683 43.13 -0.30 -5.74
N ILE A 684 43.01 0.77 -4.95
CA ILE A 684 43.06 2.16 -5.45
C ILE A 684 44.49 2.67 -5.39
N HIS A 685 45.08 2.96 -6.55
CA HIS A 685 46.44 3.49 -6.62
C HIS A 685 46.49 5.02 -6.65
N LYS A 686 45.49 5.67 -7.26
CA LYS A 686 45.43 7.13 -7.35
C LYS A 686 44.01 7.64 -7.22
N TYR A 687 43.83 8.65 -6.38
CA TYR A 687 42.56 9.34 -6.17
C TYR A 687 42.70 10.83 -6.47
N SER A 688 41.70 11.42 -7.10
CA SER A 688 41.61 12.86 -7.33
C SER A 688 40.15 13.31 -7.28
N TYR A 689 39.88 14.48 -6.70
CA TYR A 689 38.53 15.01 -6.54
C TYR A 689 38.49 16.51 -6.85
N ASP A 690 37.28 17.02 -7.06
CA ASP A 690 37.05 18.43 -7.33
C ASP A 690 37.09 19.29 -6.05
N LYS A 691 38.24 19.90 -5.75
CA LYS A 691 38.43 20.80 -4.60
C LYS A 691 37.52 22.05 -4.61
N LYS A 692 37.06 22.51 -5.77
CA LYS A 692 36.31 23.78 -5.90
C LYS A 692 34.81 23.57 -5.77
N ASN A 693 34.25 22.63 -6.53
CA ASN A 693 32.78 22.46 -6.62
C ASN A 693 32.28 21.09 -6.15
N ASN A 694 33.16 20.14 -5.81
CA ASN A 694 32.79 18.76 -5.43
C ASN A 694 31.89 18.05 -6.45
N LEU A 695 32.07 18.33 -7.75
CA LEU A 695 31.21 17.81 -8.82
C LEU A 695 31.74 16.53 -9.47
N TRP A 696 32.98 16.14 -9.19
CA TRP A 696 33.54 14.91 -9.75
C TRP A 696 34.59 14.27 -8.83
N CYS A 697 34.67 12.95 -8.93
CA CYS A 697 35.72 12.13 -8.32
C CYS A 697 36.35 11.27 -9.42
N LYS A 698 37.66 11.08 -9.36
CA LYS A 698 38.41 10.26 -10.31
C LYS A 698 39.31 9.29 -9.56
N VAL A 699 39.14 8.01 -9.86
CA VAL A 699 39.75 6.87 -9.18
C VAL A 699 40.53 6.06 -10.20
N HIS A 700 41.75 5.67 -9.87
CA HIS A 700 42.56 4.73 -10.63
C HIS A 700 42.69 3.43 -9.86
N LEU A 701 42.25 2.33 -10.48
CA LEU A 701 42.33 0.98 -9.92
C LEU A 701 43.38 0.16 -10.67
N TRP A 702 44.13 -0.63 -9.92
CA TRP A 702 45.08 -1.63 -10.45
C TRP A 702 44.57 -3.02 -10.14
N LEU A 703 44.29 -3.80 -11.18
CA LEU A 703 43.76 -5.15 -11.05
C LEU A 703 44.71 -6.17 -11.66
N THR A 704 45.04 -7.22 -10.90
CA THR A 704 45.91 -8.30 -11.37
C THR A 704 45.19 -9.19 -12.37
N MET A 705 45.91 -9.65 -13.39
CA MET A 705 45.39 -10.37 -14.57
C MET A 705 44.83 -11.78 -14.30
N LYS A 706 44.67 -12.21 -13.04
CA LYS A 706 44.04 -13.50 -12.70
C LYS A 706 42.54 -13.56 -13.02
N CYS A 707 41.92 -12.43 -13.38
CA CYS A 707 40.49 -12.31 -13.59
C CYS A 707 40.17 -12.18 -15.09
N HIS A 708 39.18 -12.93 -15.58
CA HIS A 708 38.57 -12.69 -16.89
C HIS A 708 38.04 -11.24 -16.98
N ARG A 709 37.80 -10.72 -18.19
CA ARG A 709 37.36 -9.34 -18.42
C ARG A 709 36.06 -9.04 -17.65
N ILE A 710 36.17 -8.33 -16.52
CA ILE A 710 35.02 -7.95 -15.69
C ILE A 710 34.37 -6.69 -16.29
N HIS A 711 33.06 -6.76 -16.51
CA HIS A 711 32.25 -5.60 -16.92
C HIS A 711 32.09 -4.62 -15.76
N MET A 712 33.10 -3.79 -15.55
CA MET A 712 33.18 -2.86 -14.43
C MET A 712 32.04 -1.83 -14.41
N SER A 713 31.47 -1.48 -15.57
CA SER A 713 30.29 -0.61 -15.68
C SER A 713 29.05 -1.19 -14.99
N GLN A 714 28.82 -2.50 -15.09
CA GLN A 714 27.68 -3.17 -14.44
C GLN A 714 27.86 -3.25 -12.92
N VAL A 715 29.09 -3.53 -12.47
CA VAL A 715 29.46 -3.57 -11.04
C VAL A 715 29.28 -2.18 -10.42
N VAL A 716 29.73 -1.13 -11.10
CA VAL A 716 29.53 0.25 -10.64
C VAL A 716 28.04 0.60 -10.59
N ARG A 717 27.25 0.22 -11.59
CA ARG A 717 25.80 0.51 -11.63
C ARG A 717 25.05 -0.18 -10.50
N SER A 718 25.29 -1.46 -10.25
CA SER A 718 24.64 -2.21 -9.17
C SER A 718 25.08 -1.71 -7.79
N CYS A 719 26.37 -1.39 -7.62
CA CYS A 719 26.90 -0.81 -6.40
C CYS A 719 26.29 0.58 -6.13
N ALA A 720 26.19 1.44 -7.15
CA ALA A 720 25.64 2.78 -7.01
C ALA A 720 24.14 2.78 -6.62
N ALA A 721 23.37 1.82 -7.13
CA ALA A 721 21.96 1.65 -6.75
C ALA A 721 21.80 1.14 -5.30
N ARG A 722 22.73 0.33 -4.81
CA ARG A 722 22.70 -0.19 -3.43
C ARG A 722 23.25 0.82 -2.42
N SER A 723 24.24 1.62 -2.79
CA SER A 723 24.93 2.52 -1.89
C SER A 723 24.06 3.71 -1.49
N VAL A 724 23.77 3.80 -0.19
CA VAL A 724 22.85 4.79 0.38
C VAL A 724 23.63 5.93 1.03
N ILE A 725 23.46 7.14 0.52
CA ILE A 725 24.08 8.35 1.07
C ILE A 725 23.31 8.83 2.30
N HIS A 726 21.98 8.85 2.22
CA HIS A 726 21.10 9.30 3.29
C HIS A 726 19.84 8.44 3.33
N GLN A 727 19.47 7.95 4.52
CA GLN A 727 18.24 7.19 4.72
C GLN A 727 17.81 7.27 6.17
N VAL A 728 16.49 7.38 6.37
CA VAL A 728 15.85 7.06 7.64
C VAL A 728 15.52 5.56 7.61
N PRO A 729 15.98 4.76 8.60
CA PRO A 729 15.70 3.33 8.64
C PRO A 729 14.21 3.02 8.46
N GLY A 730 13.89 2.02 7.64
CA GLY A 730 12.49 1.64 7.34
C GLY A 730 11.75 2.56 6.36
N VAL A 731 12.28 3.75 6.02
CA VAL A 731 11.61 4.70 5.11
C VAL A 731 12.33 4.75 3.76
N LYS A 732 11.59 4.43 2.69
CA LYS A 732 12.07 4.57 1.31
C LYS A 732 11.80 5.98 0.75
N ARG A 733 10.58 6.49 0.91
CA ARG A 733 10.13 7.78 0.36
C ARG A 733 9.11 8.42 1.29
N ALA A 734 9.11 9.76 1.36
CA ALA A 734 8.11 10.52 2.12
C ALA A 734 7.42 11.52 1.19
N ILE A 735 6.09 11.57 1.22
CA ILE A 735 5.27 12.39 0.32
C ILE A 735 4.39 13.33 1.14
N VAL A 736 4.29 14.59 0.72
CA VAL A 736 3.34 15.54 1.32
C VAL A 736 1.98 15.33 0.67
N MET A 737 1.01 14.92 1.48
CA MET A 737 -0.39 14.82 1.05
C MET A 737 -0.99 16.23 1.12
N GLY A 738 -1.33 16.82 -0.03
CA GLY A 738 -2.07 18.07 -0.06
C GLY A 738 -3.43 17.91 0.62
N THR A 739 -3.82 18.88 1.44
CA THR A 739 -5.16 18.99 2.00
C THR A 739 -6.17 19.07 0.85
N TRP A 740 -7.11 18.14 0.81
CA TRP A 740 -8.28 18.18 -0.07
C TRP A 740 -9.27 19.25 0.36
#